data_AF-A0AAV8SP44-F1
#
_entry.id   AF-A0AAV8SP44-F1
#
_cell.length_a   1.000
_cell.length_b   1.000
_cell.length_c   1.000
_cell.angle_alpha   90.00
_cell.angle_beta   90.00
_cell.angle_gamma   90.00
#
_symmetry.space_group_name_H-M   'P 1'
#
loop_
_entity.id
_entity.type
_entity.pdbx_description
1 polymer ?
#
loop_
_entity_poly.entity_id
_entity_poly.type
_entity_poly.pdbx_seq_one_letter_code
_entity_poly.pdbx_strand_id
1 'polypeptide(L)'
;MATASKTRNMLENLVREGSFKWLLGKRSSFDEEFEEMGRSPSATKNWISELSPIANMIVRRCSKILDIPASELQMSFNEEASDFIKHPSKYARNFLEYCCFKALALCVQQIGHLADKKFRRLTFDMMLAWENPDAASQPLLDGDDELTIGLEAFSRIAPAVPIIANVVISENLFEVLSKSSGSRLEFYIYDKYLGGLERAIKRMKSQSESSLLSAIRSSRKEKILEVDGTVTTQPVLEHVGISTWPGRLILTDHALYFEALRVVSYDKPKMYDLSTDLKQVVKPELTGPWGTRLFDKAVYYKSISLSEPVIMEFPELKGHTRRDYWLAIIREVLFVHRFINKYQITGVARDEALSKAVLGILRLQAIQDISSLNYVNYETLLMFNLCDQLPGGDLILETLANMSSTRELDRTSNHTAGDGMYSVSALAMVSNLGFVFGTSSNAPYESGLAVGEIAVGEISVLERAVKESKSNYKKVVLAQETVDGVKVDGIDTNVAVMKELLFPVLEVGKLLRSLLYWDDPTKSLLFCLVFSYVIWRGWLGYAFGVLLVFLAVFMVLTQWSNKGRPIDALKVVAPPPMNTMEQLLAVQNAISQVEQLIQDGNIFLLKLRALLLSIFPQATEKFAVTLIAVALVLAFIPIKYMVLFTLLEIFTRYSPLRRGNSERWERRLREWWFSIPAAPVLLEREKDDKKKK
;
A
#
# COMPACT_ATOMS: atom_id res chain seq x y z
N MET A 1 -43.60 -68.47 7.34
CA MET A 1 -44.17 -67.41 6.47
C MET A 1 -44.43 -66.10 7.25
N ALA A 2 -43.52 -65.65 8.14
CA ALA A 2 -43.74 -64.45 8.96
C ALA A 2 -42.46 -63.61 9.20
N THR A 3 -41.45 -63.75 8.34
CA THR A 3 -40.16 -63.03 8.48
C THR A 3 -39.78 -62.19 7.26
N ALA A 4 -40.55 -62.25 6.17
CA ALA A 4 -40.31 -61.48 4.95
C ALA A 4 -41.12 -60.16 4.86
N SER A 5 -42.14 -59.95 5.71
CA SER A 5 -42.95 -58.72 5.71
C SER A 5 -42.38 -57.62 6.60
N LYS A 6 -41.59 -57.96 7.63
CA LYS A 6 -41.05 -57.00 8.60
C LYS A 6 -39.86 -56.20 8.06
N THR A 7 -39.06 -56.82 7.19
CA THR A 7 -37.94 -56.16 6.49
C THR A 7 -38.41 -55.25 5.35
N ARG A 8 -39.55 -55.57 4.73
CA ARG A 8 -40.12 -54.75 3.66
C ARG A 8 -40.69 -53.42 4.19
N ASN A 9 -41.39 -53.45 5.33
CA ASN A 9 -41.92 -52.23 5.96
C ASN A 9 -40.82 -51.33 6.59
N MET A 10 -39.68 -51.90 7.01
CA MET A 10 -38.55 -51.09 7.49
C MET A 10 -37.79 -50.41 6.34
N LEU A 11 -37.66 -51.07 5.19
CA LEU A 11 -37.11 -50.45 3.98
C LEU A 11 -38.05 -49.38 3.40
N GLU A 12 -39.36 -49.61 3.46
CA GLU A 12 -40.36 -48.66 2.95
C GLU A 12 -40.48 -47.39 3.83
N ASN A 13 -40.25 -47.50 5.14
CA ASN A 13 -40.12 -46.33 6.03
C ASN A 13 -38.77 -45.61 5.89
N LEU A 14 -37.67 -46.33 5.58
CA LEU A 14 -36.37 -45.69 5.33
C LEU A 14 -36.33 -44.91 4.01
N VAL A 15 -37.12 -45.35 3.01
CA VAL A 15 -37.25 -44.69 1.70
C VAL A 15 -38.18 -43.46 1.78
N ARG A 16 -38.96 -43.30 2.85
CA ARG A 16 -39.90 -42.18 3.01
C ARG A 16 -39.34 -40.97 3.79
N GLU A 17 -38.24 -41.13 4.52
CA GLU A 17 -37.63 -40.07 5.35
C GLU A 17 -36.22 -39.62 4.92
N GLY A 18 -35.67 -40.15 3.82
CA GLY A 18 -34.31 -39.82 3.37
C GLY A 18 -34.15 -39.65 1.86
N SER A 19 -33.99 -38.40 1.42
CA SER A 19 -33.16 -38.01 0.26
C SER A 19 -33.38 -38.73 -1.09
N PHE A 20 -34.38 -38.27 -1.84
CA PHE A 20 -34.36 -38.30 -3.31
C PHE A 20 -34.57 -36.90 -3.95
N LYS A 21 -34.16 -35.83 -3.24
CA LYS A 21 -34.05 -34.47 -3.83
C LYS A 21 -32.70 -34.21 -4.52
N TRP A 22 -31.74 -35.12 -4.44
CA TRP A 22 -30.39 -34.91 -5.00
C TRP A 22 -30.19 -35.43 -6.44
N LEU A 23 -31.19 -36.15 -6.99
CA LEU A 23 -31.11 -36.81 -8.31
C LEU A 23 -32.04 -36.21 -9.38
N LEU A 24 -32.70 -35.09 -9.09
CA LEU A 24 -33.44 -34.30 -10.09
C LEU A 24 -32.80 -32.90 -10.14
N GLY A 25 -32.43 -32.49 -11.35
CA GLY A 25 -31.46 -31.43 -11.62
C GLY A 25 -31.75 -30.05 -11.05
N LYS A 26 -30.67 -29.24 -11.02
CA LYS A 26 -30.60 -27.77 -10.93
C LYS A 26 -31.97 -27.07 -10.78
N ARG A 27 -32.47 -27.00 -9.54
CA ARG A 27 -33.50 -26.04 -9.17
C ARG A 27 -33.02 -25.35 -7.91
N SER A 28 -32.80 -24.04 -7.99
CA SER A 28 -32.37 -23.28 -6.82
C SER A 28 -33.55 -23.14 -5.85
N SER A 29 -33.30 -23.04 -4.54
CA SER A 29 -34.36 -22.72 -3.56
C SER A 29 -35.03 -21.37 -3.87
N PHE A 30 -34.34 -20.52 -4.62
CA PHE A 30 -34.85 -19.26 -5.16
C PHE A 30 -35.92 -19.50 -6.23
N ASP A 31 -35.76 -20.46 -7.14
CA ASP A 31 -36.77 -20.81 -8.15
C ASP A 31 -38.02 -21.46 -7.53
N GLU A 32 -37.84 -22.31 -6.52
CA GLU A 32 -38.96 -22.91 -5.77
C GLU A 32 -39.77 -21.84 -5.02
N GLU A 33 -39.11 -20.90 -4.32
CA GLU A 33 -39.78 -19.79 -3.62
C GLU A 33 -40.43 -18.78 -4.59
N PHE A 34 -39.79 -18.51 -5.74
CA PHE A 34 -40.33 -17.62 -6.78
C PHE A 34 -41.61 -18.20 -7.40
N GLU A 35 -41.62 -19.49 -7.72
CA GLU A 35 -42.82 -20.18 -8.22
C GLU A 35 -43.92 -20.31 -7.16
N GLU A 36 -43.56 -20.59 -5.90
CA GLU A 36 -44.52 -20.67 -4.79
C GLU A 36 -45.16 -19.30 -4.48
N MET A 37 -44.41 -18.21 -4.65
CA MET A 37 -44.90 -16.85 -4.51
C MET A 37 -45.74 -16.36 -5.69
N GLY A 38 -45.41 -16.75 -6.93
CA GLY A 38 -46.23 -16.48 -8.11
C GLY A 38 -47.62 -17.15 -8.06
N ARG A 39 -47.76 -18.22 -7.27
CA ARG A 39 -49.02 -18.96 -7.10
C ARG A 39 -49.92 -18.43 -5.97
N SER A 40 -49.43 -17.52 -5.12
CA SER A 40 -50.18 -17.02 -3.94
C SER A 40 -50.78 -15.62 -4.17
N PRO A 41 -52.11 -15.47 -4.32
CA PRO A 41 -52.74 -14.17 -4.64
C PRO A 41 -52.67 -13.12 -3.53
N SER A 42 -52.37 -13.51 -2.28
CA SER A 42 -52.08 -12.58 -1.17
C SER A 42 -50.65 -12.05 -1.20
N ALA A 43 -49.71 -12.73 -1.87
CA ALA A 43 -48.33 -12.31 -1.98
C ALA A 43 -48.16 -11.14 -2.95
N THR A 44 -48.92 -11.11 -4.05
CA THR A 44 -48.90 -10.07 -5.08
C THR A 44 -49.49 -8.73 -4.62
N LYS A 45 -50.33 -8.72 -3.58
CA LYS A 45 -50.99 -7.51 -3.05
C LYS A 45 -50.05 -6.65 -2.17
N ASN A 46 -48.92 -7.22 -1.74
CA ASN A 46 -47.91 -6.57 -0.90
C ASN A 46 -46.62 -6.22 -1.68
N TRP A 47 -46.68 -6.20 -3.01
CA TRP A 47 -45.53 -5.81 -3.84
C TRP A 47 -45.44 -4.30 -3.89
N ILE A 48 -44.22 -3.80 -3.70
CA ILE A 48 -43.88 -2.40 -3.88
C ILE A 48 -43.62 -2.21 -5.37
N SER A 49 -44.40 -1.33 -6.01
CA SER A 49 -44.41 -1.13 -7.46
C SER A 49 -43.10 -0.60 -8.02
N GLU A 50 -42.30 0.08 -7.21
CA GLU A 50 -40.99 0.62 -7.59
C GLU A 50 -39.92 -0.47 -7.68
N LEU A 51 -40.13 -1.62 -7.04
CA LEU A 51 -39.13 -2.69 -6.89
C LEU A 51 -39.27 -3.79 -7.95
N SER A 52 -38.14 -4.36 -8.35
CA SER A 52 -38.08 -5.56 -9.18
C SER A 52 -38.66 -6.78 -8.44
N PRO A 53 -39.03 -7.86 -9.15
CA PRO A 53 -39.51 -9.09 -8.50
C PRO A 53 -38.51 -9.68 -7.50
N ILE A 54 -37.21 -9.65 -7.84
CA ILE A 54 -36.13 -10.12 -6.97
C ILE A 54 -35.96 -9.20 -5.74
N ALA A 55 -36.04 -7.88 -5.92
CA ALA A 55 -35.96 -6.92 -4.81
C ALA A 55 -37.15 -7.06 -3.85
N ASN A 56 -38.38 -7.20 -4.36
CA ASN A 56 -39.57 -7.47 -3.54
C ASN A 56 -39.42 -8.76 -2.71
N MET A 57 -38.85 -9.80 -3.31
CA MET A 57 -38.58 -11.05 -2.60
C MET A 57 -37.59 -10.86 -1.44
N ILE A 58 -36.50 -10.13 -1.68
CA ILE A 58 -35.51 -9.83 -0.65
C ILE A 58 -36.09 -8.95 0.45
N VAL A 59 -36.83 -7.90 0.13
CA VAL A 59 -37.51 -7.07 1.13
C VAL A 59 -38.45 -7.92 2.00
N ARG A 60 -39.17 -8.87 1.41
CA ARG A 60 -40.02 -9.80 2.17
C ARG A 60 -39.20 -10.72 3.07
N ARG A 61 -38.04 -11.23 2.62
CA ARG A 61 -37.13 -12.02 3.47
C ARG A 61 -36.59 -11.18 4.62
N CYS A 62 -36.17 -9.93 4.36
CA CYS A 62 -35.75 -8.98 5.40
C CYS A 62 -36.87 -8.71 6.41
N SER A 63 -38.10 -8.47 5.93
CA SER A 63 -39.30 -8.29 6.75
C SER A 63 -39.55 -9.49 7.68
N LYS A 64 -39.40 -10.72 7.19
CA LYS A 64 -39.50 -11.95 8.01
C LYS A 64 -38.38 -12.06 9.06
N ILE A 65 -37.16 -11.66 8.72
CA ILE A 65 -36.00 -11.70 9.64
C ILE A 65 -36.17 -10.68 10.76
N LEU A 66 -36.68 -9.50 10.43
CA LEU A 66 -36.88 -8.38 11.36
C LEU A 66 -38.17 -8.48 12.17
N ASP A 67 -39.10 -9.35 11.77
CA ASP A 67 -40.46 -9.44 12.31
C ASP A 67 -41.24 -8.10 12.18
N ILE A 68 -40.98 -7.36 11.11
CA ILE A 68 -41.61 -6.06 10.79
C ILE A 68 -42.22 -6.15 9.39
N PRO A 69 -43.49 -5.75 9.17
CA PRO A 69 -44.09 -5.79 7.84
C PRO A 69 -43.39 -4.85 6.85
N ALA A 70 -43.33 -5.25 5.57
CA ALA A 70 -42.63 -4.49 4.52
C ALA A 70 -43.14 -3.05 4.35
N SER A 71 -44.44 -2.81 4.59
CA SER A 71 -45.03 -1.46 4.56
C SER A 71 -44.50 -0.57 5.68
N GLU A 72 -44.26 -1.13 6.87
CA GLU A 72 -43.69 -0.40 8.00
C GLU A 72 -42.21 -0.11 7.79
N LEU A 73 -41.45 -1.07 7.23
CA LEU A 73 -40.08 -0.81 6.80
C LEU A 73 -39.99 0.34 5.80
N GLN A 74 -40.92 0.41 4.84
CA GLN A 74 -40.99 1.51 3.87
C GLN A 74 -41.32 2.85 4.55
N MET A 75 -42.26 2.86 5.50
CA MET A 75 -42.57 4.06 6.29
C MET A 75 -41.35 4.53 7.09
N SER A 76 -40.70 3.63 7.84
CA SER A 76 -39.49 3.98 8.61
C SER A 76 -38.37 4.50 7.71
N PHE A 77 -38.17 3.90 6.53
CA PHE A 77 -37.19 4.43 5.57
C PHE A 77 -37.54 5.85 5.12
N ASN A 78 -38.80 6.11 4.79
CA ASN A 78 -39.24 7.43 4.34
C ASN A 78 -39.12 8.50 5.43
N GLU A 79 -39.25 8.11 6.70
CA GLU A 79 -39.07 8.97 7.88
C GLU A 79 -37.60 9.22 8.22
N GLU A 80 -36.77 8.18 8.20
CA GLU A 80 -35.34 8.25 8.57
C GLU A 80 -34.47 8.85 7.43
N ALA A 81 -34.84 8.67 6.16
CA ALA A 81 -34.02 9.06 5.01
C ALA A 81 -34.18 10.53 4.60
N SER A 82 -33.07 11.16 4.21
CA SER A 82 -33.07 12.51 3.64
C SER A 82 -33.74 12.55 2.26
N ASP A 83 -34.20 13.73 1.85
CA ASP A 83 -34.88 13.90 0.55
C ASP A 83 -33.97 13.57 -0.65
N PHE A 84 -32.65 13.73 -0.50
CA PHE A 84 -31.67 13.32 -1.50
C PHE A 84 -31.63 11.80 -1.71
N ILE A 85 -31.72 11.03 -0.62
CA ILE A 85 -31.72 9.56 -0.64
C ILE A 85 -33.04 9.02 -1.23
N LYS A 86 -34.15 9.73 -1.03
CA LYS A 86 -35.49 9.37 -1.52
C LYS A 86 -35.73 9.71 -3.01
N HIS A 87 -34.71 10.15 -3.74
CA HIS A 87 -34.84 10.52 -5.14
C HIS A 87 -35.38 9.33 -5.99
N PRO A 88 -36.40 9.52 -6.86
CA PRO A 88 -37.09 8.43 -7.55
C PRO A 88 -36.17 7.46 -8.32
N SER A 89 -35.11 7.97 -8.96
CA SER A 89 -34.16 7.15 -9.72
C SER A 89 -33.21 6.28 -8.87
N LYS A 90 -33.17 6.48 -7.56
CA LYS A 90 -32.35 5.71 -6.62
C LYS A 90 -33.16 5.08 -5.49
N TYR A 91 -34.46 5.39 -5.43
CA TYR A 91 -35.34 5.00 -4.34
C TYR A 91 -35.34 3.49 -4.11
N ALA A 92 -35.56 2.70 -5.17
CA ALA A 92 -35.60 1.23 -5.06
C ALA A 92 -34.30 0.66 -4.49
N ARG A 93 -33.16 1.14 -5.00
CA ARG A 93 -31.82 0.71 -4.56
C ARG A 93 -31.56 1.07 -3.09
N ASN A 94 -31.84 2.32 -2.72
CA ASN A 94 -31.59 2.83 -1.38
C ASN A 94 -32.52 2.19 -0.34
N PHE A 95 -33.80 2.00 -0.69
CA PHE A 95 -34.76 1.32 0.17
C PHE A 95 -34.40 -0.17 0.36
N LEU A 96 -34.03 -0.87 -0.72
CA LEU A 96 -33.54 -2.24 -0.63
C LEU A 96 -32.30 -2.33 0.25
N GLU A 97 -31.34 -1.43 0.07
CA GLU A 97 -30.12 -1.36 0.87
C GLU A 97 -30.41 -1.17 2.36
N TYR A 98 -31.33 -0.26 2.70
CA TYR A 98 -31.81 -0.08 4.07
C TYR A 98 -32.38 -1.37 4.67
N CYS A 99 -33.25 -2.06 3.93
CA CYS A 99 -33.82 -3.33 4.37
C CYS A 99 -32.74 -4.40 4.58
N CYS A 100 -31.77 -4.48 3.67
CA CYS A 100 -30.63 -5.39 3.78
C CYS A 100 -29.80 -5.10 5.02
N PHE A 101 -29.44 -3.84 5.28
CA PHE A 101 -28.58 -3.49 6.40
C PHE A 101 -29.24 -3.78 7.75
N LYS A 102 -30.52 -3.41 7.92
CA LYS A 102 -31.29 -3.79 9.12
C LYS A 102 -31.32 -5.30 9.33
N ALA A 103 -31.66 -6.07 8.29
CA ALA A 103 -31.73 -7.53 8.41
C ALA A 103 -30.37 -8.17 8.70
N LEU A 104 -29.30 -7.72 8.05
CA LEU A 104 -27.94 -8.21 8.29
C LEU A 104 -27.46 -7.89 9.70
N ALA A 105 -27.78 -6.70 10.23
CA ALA A 105 -27.45 -6.34 11.59
C ALA A 105 -28.02 -7.31 12.62
N LEU A 106 -29.24 -7.80 12.41
CA LEU A 106 -29.87 -8.83 13.25
C LEU A 106 -29.26 -10.22 13.01
N CYS A 107 -29.06 -10.64 11.76
CA CYS A 107 -28.47 -11.95 11.45
C CYS A 107 -27.08 -12.14 12.06
N VAL A 108 -26.26 -11.09 12.06
CA VAL A 108 -24.87 -11.14 12.54
C VAL A 108 -24.78 -11.28 14.06
N GLN A 109 -25.85 -11.00 14.82
CA GLN A 109 -25.90 -11.25 16.26
C GLN A 109 -25.96 -12.74 16.60
N GLN A 110 -26.38 -13.59 15.66
CA GLN A 110 -26.41 -15.03 15.86
C GLN A 110 -25.02 -15.65 15.69
N ILE A 111 -24.59 -16.41 16.70
CA ILE A 111 -23.31 -17.13 16.67
C ILE A 111 -23.37 -18.19 15.56
N GLY A 112 -22.34 -18.22 14.70
CA GLY A 112 -22.22 -19.21 13.63
C GLY A 112 -23.06 -18.91 12.38
N HIS A 113 -23.52 -17.68 12.19
CA HIS A 113 -24.25 -17.27 10.98
C HIS A 113 -23.50 -17.58 9.67
N LEU A 114 -22.16 -17.56 9.65
CA LEU A 114 -21.37 -17.95 8.47
C LEU A 114 -21.45 -19.45 8.14
N ALA A 115 -21.71 -20.31 9.13
CA ALA A 115 -21.93 -21.72 8.90
C ALA A 115 -23.30 -22.00 8.24
N ASP A 116 -24.28 -21.11 8.46
CA ASP A 116 -25.62 -21.24 7.91
C ASP A 116 -25.62 -20.99 6.39
N LYS A 117 -25.98 -22.03 5.63
CA LYS A 117 -26.12 -21.95 4.17
C LYS A 117 -27.20 -20.94 3.76
N LYS A 118 -28.25 -20.76 4.57
CA LYS A 118 -29.32 -19.79 4.28
C LYS A 118 -28.79 -18.37 4.36
N PHE A 119 -27.98 -18.05 5.37
CA PHE A 119 -27.31 -16.75 5.48
C PHE A 119 -26.36 -16.49 4.30
N ARG A 120 -25.53 -17.47 3.94
CA ARG A 120 -24.62 -17.36 2.78
C ARG A 120 -25.39 -17.12 1.48
N ARG A 121 -26.51 -17.81 1.27
CA ARG A 121 -27.37 -17.58 0.11
C ARG A 121 -28.10 -16.23 0.16
N LEU A 122 -28.59 -15.84 1.33
CA LEU A 122 -29.28 -14.55 1.54
C LEU A 122 -28.39 -13.38 1.15
N THR A 123 -27.15 -13.32 1.64
CA THR A 123 -26.20 -12.23 1.31
C THR A 123 -25.88 -12.17 -0.18
N PHE A 124 -25.79 -13.32 -0.85
CA PHE A 124 -25.62 -13.38 -2.30
C PHE A 124 -26.87 -12.88 -3.06
N ASP A 125 -28.06 -13.34 -2.67
CA ASP A 125 -29.30 -12.89 -3.31
C ASP A 125 -29.58 -11.39 -3.05
N MET A 126 -29.17 -10.85 -1.90
CA MET A 126 -29.21 -9.41 -1.61
C MET A 126 -28.35 -8.60 -2.59
N MET A 127 -27.15 -9.08 -2.92
CA MET A 127 -26.28 -8.45 -3.92
C MET A 127 -26.90 -8.51 -5.33
N LEU A 128 -27.48 -9.65 -5.72
CA LEU A 128 -28.21 -9.78 -6.99
C LEU A 128 -29.39 -8.81 -7.09
N ALA A 129 -30.17 -8.69 -6.02
CA ALA A 129 -31.29 -7.75 -5.96
C ALA A 129 -30.83 -6.29 -6.03
N TRP A 130 -29.67 -5.96 -5.43
CA TRP A 130 -29.13 -4.61 -5.44
C TRP A 130 -28.60 -4.17 -6.81
N GLU A 131 -28.07 -5.11 -7.61
CA GLU A 131 -27.62 -4.84 -9.00
C GLU A 131 -28.81 -4.44 -9.89
N ASN A 132 -29.97 -5.09 -9.71
CA ASN A 132 -31.20 -4.85 -10.47
C ASN A 132 -32.43 -4.59 -9.56
N PRO A 133 -32.49 -3.42 -8.89
CA PRO A 133 -33.48 -3.16 -7.85
C PRO A 133 -34.81 -2.61 -8.39
N ASP A 134 -34.81 -1.92 -9.54
CA ASP A 134 -35.97 -1.20 -10.07
C ASP A 134 -36.94 -2.13 -10.82
N ALA A 135 -38.25 -1.83 -10.78
CA ALA A 135 -39.27 -2.54 -11.55
C ALA A 135 -39.03 -2.55 -13.07
N ALA A 136 -38.27 -1.57 -13.59
CA ALA A 136 -37.88 -1.48 -15.00
C ALA A 136 -36.71 -2.40 -15.38
N SER A 137 -36.04 -3.02 -14.40
CA SER A 137 -34.97 -3.97 -14.68
C SER A 137 -35.52 -5.25 -15.35
N GLN A 138 -34.88 -5.69 -16.42
CA GLN A 138 -35.30 -6.91 -17.11
C GLN A 138 -35.10 -8.12 -16.19
N PRO A 139 -36.05 -9.07 -16.15
CA PRO A 139 -35.88 -10.29 -15.38
C PRO A 139 -34.67 -11.05 -15.94
N LEU A 140 -33.67 -11.30 -15.07
CA LEU A 140 -32.44 -12.06 -15.37
C LEU A 140 -32.70 -13.55 -15.72
N LEU A 141 -33.94 -13.93 -16.04
CA LEU A 141 -34.43 -15.31 -16.05
C LEU A 141 -34.82 -15.76 -17.47
N ASP A 142 -33.94 -15.56 -18.44
CA ASP A 142 -34.06 -16.16 -19.76
C ASP A 142 -32.79 -16.95 -20.09
N GLY A 143 -32.62 -18.13 -19.45
CA GLY A 143 -31.51 -19.06 -19.68
C GLY A 143 -31.00 -19.77 -18.42
N ASP A 144 -30.48 -21.00 -18.57
CA ASP A 144 -29.83 -21.86 -17.55
C ASP A 144 -28.44 -21.32 -17.11
N ASP A 145 -28.26 -19.99 -17.20
CA ASP A 145 -27.02 -19.29 -16.84
C ASP A 145 -27.03 -19.02 -15.33
N GLU A 146 -25.97 -19.46 -14.63
CA GLU A 146 -25.84 -19.20 -13.20
C GLU A 146 -25.80 -17.68 -12.93
N LEU A 147 -26.71 -17.20 -12.09
CA LEU A 147 -26.76 -15.80 -11.68
C LEU A 147 -25.45 -15.40 -11.01
N THR A 148 -24.75 -14.45 -11.61
CA THR A 148 -23.46 -13.92 -11.15
C THR A 148 -23.60 -12.48 -10.68
N ILE A 149 -22.71 -12.01 -9.81
CA ILE A 149 -22.74 -10.68 -9.21
C ILE A 149 -21.65 -9.77 -9.80
N GLY A 150 -21.98 -8.51 -10.05
CA GLY A 150 -21.02 -7.46 -10.43
C GLY A 150 -20.27 -6.82 -9.26
N LEU A 151 -19.15 -6.16 -9.57
CA LEU A 151 -18.27 -5.52 -8.59
C LEU A 151 -19.00 -4.50 -7.69
N GLU A 152 -19.90 -3.69 -8.26
CA GLU A 152 -20.58 -2.61 -7.51
C GLU A 152 -21.52 -3.15 -6.42
N ALA A 153 -22.26 -4.24 -6.72
CA ALA A 153 -23.14 -4.86 -5.75
C ALA A 153 -22.35 -5.53 -4.62
N PHE A 154 -21.25 -6.19 -4.95
CA PHE A 154 -20.35 -6.77 -3.95
C PHE A 154 -19.72 -5.70 -3.07
N SER A 155 -19.16 -4.63 -3.65
CA SER A 155 -18.48 -3.57 -2.90
C SER A 155 -19.44 -2.78 -2.00
N ARG A 156 -20.75 -2.81 -2.28
CA ARG A 156 -21.75 -2.16 -1.44
C ARG A 156 -22.30 -3.03 -0.32
N ILE A 157 -22.78 -4.24 -0.63
CA ILE A 157 -23.46 -5.10 0.36
C ILE A 157 -22.46 -5.89 1.20
N ALA A 158 -21.36 -6.38 0.62
CA ALA A 158 -20.42 -7.25 1.35
C ALA A 158 -19.78 -6.55 2.56
N PRO A 159 -19.31 -5.29 2.49
CA PRO A 159 -18.72 -4.64 3.65
C PRO A 159 -19.75 -4.15 4.67
N ALA A 160 -21.05 -4.33 4.42
CA ALA A 160 -22.07 -4.16 5.47
C ALA A 160 -21.91 -5.22 6.58
N VAL A 161 -21.23 -6.33 6.27
CA VAL A 161 -20.82 -7.38 7.20
C VAL A 161 -19.28 -7.40 7.26
N PRO A 162 -18.65 -6.75 8.25
CA PRO A 162 -17.20 -6.49 8.26
C PRO A 162 -16.29 -7.73 8.15
N ILE A 163 -16.77 -8.91 8.55
CA ILE A 163 -16.02 -10.17 8.38
C ILE A 163 -15.97 -10.63 6.91
N ILE A 164 -16.96 -10.26 6.09
CA ILE A 164 -17.04 -10.64 4.67
C ILE A 164 -16.13 -9.73 3.85
N ALA A 165 -16.27 -8.42 4.00
CA ALA A 165 -15.44 -7.46 3.27
C ALA A 165 -15.23 -6.16 4.06
N ASN A 166 -14.28 -5.35 3.58
CA ASN A 166 -14.04 -4.00 4.08
C ASN A 166 -14.06 -3.05 2.88
N VAL A 167 -14.52 -1.82 3.09
CA VAL A 167 -14.66 -0.79 2.06
C VAL A 167 -13.37 -0.62 1.25
N VAL A 168 -12.21 -0.54 1.93
CA VAL A 168 -10.90 -0.25 1.33
C VAL A 168 -10.43 -1.38 0.40
N ILE A 169 -10.58 -2.63 0.83
CA ILE A 169 -10.09 -3.81 0.11
C ILE A 169 -11.15 -4.49 -0.79
N SER A 170 -12.39 -4.00 -0.79
CA SER A 170 -13.55 -4.65 -1.43
C SER A 170 -13.32 -5.01 -2.90
N GLU A 171 -12.79 -4.08 -3.69
CA GLU A 171 -12.47 -4.33 -5.10
C GLU A 171 -11.37 -5.37 -5.29
N ASN A 172 -10.30 -5.32 -4.48
CA ASN A 172 -9.19 -6.28 -4.55
C ASN A 172 -9.67 -7.69 -4.17
N LEU A 173 -10.52 -7.77 -3.14
CA LEU A 173 -11.15 -9.03 -2.73
C LEU A 173 -12.04 -9.59 -3.85
N PHE A 174 -12.86 -8.74 -4.47
CA PHE A 174 -13.70 -9.15 -5.59
C PHE A 174 -12.86 -9.64 -6.77
N GLU A 175 -11.77 -8.97 -7.11
CA GLU A 175 -10.87 -9.39 -8.18
C GLU A 175 -10.28 -10.78 -7.91
N VAL A 176 -9.87 -11.06 -6.67
CA VAL A 176 -9.35 -12.38 -6.28
C VAL A 176 -10.44 -13.46 -6.36
N LEU A 177 -11.67 -13.16 -5.91
CA LEU A 177 -12.79 -14.11 -5.93
C LEU A 177 -13.35 -14.33 -7.34
N SER A 178 -13.35 -13.32 -8.21
CA SER A 178 -13.90 -13.39 -9.58
C SER A 178 -12.86 -13.77 -10.65
N LYS A 179 -11.59 -14.01 -10.25
CA LYS A 179 -10.48 -14.28 -11.17
C LYS A 179 -10.73 -15.47 -12.10
N SER A 180 -11.40 -16.51 -11.62
CA SER A 180 -11.74 -17.70 -12.44
C SER A 180 -12.96 -17.48 -13.36
N SER A 181 -13.81 -16.52 -13.04
CA SER A 181 -15.16 -16.36 -13.60
C SER A 181 -15.31 -15.13 -14.50
N GLY A 182 -14.19 -14.53 -14.93
CA GLY A 182 -14.19 -13.48 -15.96
C GLY A 182 -14.90 -12.19 -15.55
N SER A 183 -14.58 -11.65 -14.36
CA SER A 183 -15.06 -10.37 -13.79
C SER A 183 -16.45 -10.35 -13.16
N ARG A 184 -17.14 -11.50 -13.08
CA ARG A 184 -18.36 -11.65 -12.28
C ARG A 184 -18.18 -12.73 -11.22
N LEU A 185 -18.87 -12.60 -10.09
CA LEU A 185 -18.76 -13.52 -8.96
C LEU A 185 -19.88 -14.56 -8.97
N GLU A 186 -19.50 -15.84 -8.98
CA GLU A 186 -20.42 -16.98 -8.89
C GLU A 186 -20.74 -17.35 -7.43
N PHE A 187 -21.94 -17.88 -7.19
CA PHE A 187 -22.38 -18.28 -5.85
C PHE A 187 -21.50 -19.37 -5.24
N TYR A 188 -21.07 -20.36 -6.03
CA TYR A 188 -20.24 -21.45 -5.52
C TYR A 188 -18.92 -20.94 -4.91
N ILE A 189 -18.27 -19.98 -5.56
CA ILE A 189 -17.02 -19.38 -5.08
C ILE A 189 -17.29 -18.59 -3.79
N TYR A 190 -18.37 -17.80 -3.77
CA TYR A 190 -18.77 -17.04 -2.60
C TYR A 190 -19.15 -17.94 -1.40
N ASP A 191 -19.89 -19.03 -1.63
CA ASP A 191 -20.23 -20.02 -0.58
C ASP A 191 -18.97 -20.67 0.00
N LYS A 192 -18.03 -21.04 -0.88
CA LYS A 192 -16.73 -21.60 -0.49
C LYS A 192 -15.92 -20.58 0.31
N TYR A 193 -15.95 -19.30 -0.07
CA TYR A 193 -15.35 -18.17 0.66
C TYR A 193 -15.86 -18.04 2.08
N LEU A 194 -17.17 -17.91 2.25
CA LEU A 194 -17.78 -17.80 3.57
C LEU A 194 -17.57 -19.07 4.42
N GLY A 195 -17.55 -20.25 3.80
CA GLY A 195 -17.18 -21.50 4.46
C GLY A 195 -15.71 -21.56 4.89
N GLY A 196 -14.80 -20.90 4.16
CA GLY A 196 -13.41 -20.67 4.57
C GLY A 196 -13.29 -19.76 5.78
N LEU A 197 -14.05 -18.65 5.81
CA LEU A 197 -14.09 -17.72 6.94
C LEU A 197 -14.53 -18.40 8.24
N GLU A 198 -15.58 -19.23 8.18
CA GLU A 198 -16.06 -19.98 9.34
C GLU A 198 -14.97 -20.94 9.90
N ARG A 199 -14.19 -21.57 9.02
CA ARG A 199 -13.05 -22.41 9.42
C ARG A 199 -11.92 -21.60 10.05
N ALA A 200 -11.60 -20.44 9.47
CA ALA A 200 -10.60 -19.52 9.99
C ALA A 200 -10.97 -19.03 11.40
N ILE A 201 -12.23 -18.62 11.61
CA ILE A 201 -12.76 -18.19 12.91
C ILE A 201 -12.65 -19.31 13.96
N LYS A 202 -13.06 -20.53 13.61
CA LYS A 202 -12.94 -21.69 14.51
C LYS A 202 -11.49 -22.00 14.86
N ARG A 203 -10.57 -21.86 13.90
CA ARG A 203 -9.13 -22.04 14.10
C ARG A 203 -8.57 -20.99 15.06
N MET A 204 -8.87 -19.71 14.84
CA MET A 204 -8.44 -18.62 15.71
C MET A 204 -9.00 -18.76 17.13
N LYS A 205 -10.27 -19.16 17.26
CA LYS A 205 -10.92 -19.39 18.56
C LYS A 205 -10.25 -20.52 19.34
N SER A 206 -10.06 -21.69 18.71
CA SER A 206 -9.42 -22.83 19.36
C SER A 206 -7.97 -22.55 19.75
N GLN A 207 -7.22 -21.84 18.91
CA GLN A 207 -5.87 -21.38 19.24
C GLN A 207 -5.88 -20.37 20.39
N SER A 208 -6.82 -19.43 20.39
CA SER A 208 -6.92 -18.41 21.44
C SER A 208 -7.33 -18.98 22.80
N GLU A 209 -8.14 -20.06 22.84
CA GLU A 209 -8.55 -20.79 24.04
C GLU A 209 -7.51 -21.80 24.53
N SER A 210 -6.47 -22.09 23.72
CA SER A 210 -5.40 -23.01 24.10
C SER A 210 -4.53 -22.45 25.24
N SER A 211 -3.80 -23.35 25.92
CA SER A 211 -2.85 -22.97 26.98
C SER A 211 -1.59 -22.25 26.46
N LEU A 212 -1.46 -22.09 25.13
CA LEU A 212 -0.34 -21.42 24.47
C LEU A 212 -0.21 -19.98 24.97
N LEU A 213 0.98 -19.65 25.47
CA LEU A 213 1.33 -18.34 25.99
C LEU A 213 0.39 -17.84 27.11
N SER A 214 -0.38 -18.73 27.77
CA SER A 214 -1.42 -18.36 28.74
C SER A 214 -0.92 -17.44 29.86
N ALA A 215 0.27 -17.68 30.40
CA ALA A 215 0.87 -16.84 31.44
C ALA A 215 1.15 -15.39 30.97
N ILE A 216 1.56 -15.20 29.71
CA ILE A 216 1.91 -13.89 29.15
C ILE A 216 0.64 -13.19 28.66
N ARG A 217 -0.19 -13.91 27.90
CA ARG A 217 -1.44 -13.41 27.32
C ARG A 217 -2.46 -12.99 28.37
N SER A 218 -2.50 -13.64 29.54
CA SER A 218 -3.44 -13.27 30.61
C SER A 218 -3.25 -11.83 31.09
N SER A 219 -2.03 -11.30 31.03
CA SER A 219 -1.73 -9.93 31.46
C SER A 219 -2.18 -8.87 30.46
N ARG A 220 -2.05 -9.15 29.15
CA ARG A 220 -2.33 -8.23 28.05
C ARG A 220 -3.64 -8.52 27.29
N LYS A 221 -4.33 -9.61 27.64
CA LYS A 221 -5.53 -10.15 26.96
C LYS A 221 -5.35 -10.39 25.45
N GLU A 222 -4.14 -10.69 25.00
CA GLU A 222 -3.82 -10.88 23.58
C GLU A 222 -4.54 -12.10 22.98
N LYS A 223 -4.87 -12.02 21.68
CA LYS A 223 -5.47 -13.11 20.90
C LYS A 223 -4.45 -13.70 19.93
N ILE A 224 -4.45 -15.02 19.80
CA ILE A 224 -3.57 -15.71 18.84
C ILE A 224 -4.28 -15.69 17.48
N LEU A 225 -3.59 -15.16 16.47
CA LEU A 225 -4.10 -15.00 15.11
C LEU A 225 -3.61 -16.14 14.20
N GLU A 226 -2.34 -16.51 14.31
CA GLU A 226 -1.71 -17.54 13.49
C GLU A 226 -0.62 -18.27 14.27
N VAL A 227 -0.45 -19.57 14.00
CA VAL A 227 0.60 -20.41 14.58
C VAL A 227 1.20 -21.29 13.48
N ASP A 228 2.52 -21.28 13.35
CA ASP A 228 3.25 -22.09 12.39
C ASP A 228 4.52 -22.71 13.03
N GLY A 229 5.06 -23.75 12.42
CA GLY A 229 6.14 -24.57 13.01
C GLY A 229 5.65 -25.55 14.10
N THR A 230 4.37 -25.93 14.04
CA THR A 230 3.78 -27.02 14.84
C THR A 230 4.11 -28.41 14.27
N VAL A 231 3.72 -29.49 14.94
CA VAL A 231 3.99 -30.89 14.50
C VAL A 231 3.49 -31.18 13.07
N THR A 232 2.45 -30.48 12.62
CA THR A 232 1.85 -30.68 11.28
C THR A 232 2.46 -29.81 10.18
N THR A 233 3.34 -28.87 10.54
CA THR A 233 3.93 -27.87 9.64
C THR A 233 5.45 -27.87 9.75
N GLN A 234 6.19 -27.48 8.71
CA GLN A 234 7.65 -27.41 8.82
C GLN A 234 8.07 -26.35 9.87
N PRO A 235 9.14 -26.56 10.64
CA PRO A 235 9.58 -25.58 11.64
C PRO A 235 10.00 -24.26 10.97
N VAL A 236 9.81 -23.16 11.69
CA VAL A 236 10.37 -21.85 11.32
C VAL A 236 11.78 -21.76 11.91
N LEU A 237 12.75 -21.29 11.13
CA LEU A 237 14.13 -21.15 11.59
C LEU A 237 14.39 -19.69 11.98
N GLU A 238 14.80 -19.46 13.22
CA GLU A 238 15.22 -18.15 13.70
C GLU A 238 16.74 -18.03 13.64
N HIS A 239 17.24 -17.07 12.88
CA HIS A 239 18.65 -16.70 12.84
C HIS A 239 18.89 -15.43 13.66
N VAL A 240 19.84 -15.51 14.59
CA VAL A 240 20.36 -14.39 15.38
C VAL A 240 21.87 -14.45 15.33
N GLY A 241 22.48 -13.45 14.67
CA GLY A 241 23.89 -13.46 14.34
C GLY A 241 24.26 -14.69 13.51
N ILE A 242 25.08 -15.58 14.07
CA ILE A 242 25.55 -16.82 13.43
C ILE A 242 24.71 -18.04 13.88
N SER A 243 23.84 -17.88 14.88
CA SER A 243 23.08 -18.98 15.47
C SER A 243 21.75 -19.18 14.76
N THR A 244 21.34 -20.44 14.56
CA THR A 244 20.05 -20.81 13.95
C THR A 244 19.28 -21.75 14.88
N TRP A 245 18.01 -21.42 15.15
CA TRP A 245 17.15 -22.18 16.06
C TRP A 245 15.86 -22.58 15.34
N PRO A 246 15.54 -23.89 15.21
CA PRO A 246 14.23 -24.30 14.73
C PRO A 246 13.18 -24.11 15.83
N GLY A 247 11.97 -23.71 15.47
CA GLY A 247 10.90 -23.50 16.44
C GLY A 247 9.55 -23.24 15.83
N ARG A 248 8.62 -22.86 16.71
CA ARG A 248 7.28 -22.40 16.32
C ARG A 248 7.17 -20.89 16.44
N LEU A 249 6.45 -20.30 15.49
CA LEU A 249 6.17 -18.88 15.42
C LEU A 249 4.69 -18.65 15.70
N ILE A 250 4.38 -17.71 16.59
CA ILE A 250 3.03 -17.39 17.03
C ILE A 250 2.82 -15.89 16.85
N LEU A 251 1.84 -15.50 16.03
CA LEU A 251 1.42 -14.10 15.89
C LEU A 251 0.23 -13.83 16.77
N THR A 252 0.31 -12.78 17.59
CA THR A 252 -0.84 -12.21 18.29
C THR A 252 -1.26 -10.88 17.68
N ASP A 253 -2.37 -10.34 18.17
CA ASP A 253 -2.82 -8.98 17.87
C ASP A 253 -1.89 -7.87 18.41
N HIS A 254 -0.82 -8.21 19.14
CA HIS A 254 0.11 -7.24 19.76
C HIS A 254 1.59 -7.52 19.49
N ALA A 255 1.99 -8.77 19.35
CA ALA A 255 3.38 -9.16 19.31
C ALA A 255 3.59 -10.46 18.53
N LEU A 256 4.85 -10.71 18.19
CA LEU A 256 5.30 -11.95 17.60
C LEU A 256 6.08 -12.74 18.65
N TYR A 257 5.74 -14.01 18.83
CA TYR A 257 6.40 -14.90 19.78
C TYR A 257 7.09 -16.04 19.05
N PHE A 258 8.34 -16.29 19.43
CA PHE A 258 9.10 -17.42 18.92
C PHE A 258 9.45 -18.37 20.07
N GLU A 259 9.12 -19.64 19.90
CA GLU A 259 9.49 -20.70 20.84
C GLU A 259 10.38 -21.72 20.15
N ALA A 260 11.65 -21.77 20.57
CA ALA A 260 12.60 -22.73 20.04
C ALA A 260 12.21 -24.17 20.42
N LEU A 261 12.32 -25.08 19.46
CA LEU A 261 12.05 -26.50 19.65
C LEU A 261 13.24 -27.17 20.33
N ARG A 262 13.00 -27.77 21.50
CA ARG A 262 13.91 -28.74 22.14
C ARG A 262 13.47 -30.16 21.81
N VAL A 263 14.28 -31.14 22.22
CA VAL A 263 14.09 -32.57 21.93
C VAL A 263 12.65 -33.07 22.24
N VAL A 264 11.98 -32.55 23.27
CA VAL A 264 10.62 -32.97 23.68
C VAL A 264 9.73 -31.81 24.17
N SER A 265 10.24 -30.58 24.21
CA SER A 265 9.50 -29.42 24.75
C SER A 265 9.87 -28.13 24.02
N TYR A 266 9.11 -27.07 24.25
CA TYR A 266 9.43 -25.75 23.75
C TYR A 266 10.15 -24.92 24.81
N ASP A 267 11.06 -24.07 24.35
CA ASP A 267 11.71 -23.08 25.19
C ASP A 267 10.78 -21.97 25.65
N LYS A 268 11.25 -21.14 26.59
CA LYS A 268 10.51 -19.92 26.96
C LYS A 268 10.33 -19.03 25.70
N PRO A 269 9.12 -18.50 25.47
CA PRO A 269 8.85 -17.69 24.29
C PRO A 269 9.66 -16.40 24.30
N LYS A 270 10.39 -16.15 23.22
CA LYS A 270 10.97 -14.84 22.92
C LYS A 270 9.87 -13.94 22.37
N MET A 271 9.77 -12.71 22.85
CA MET A 271 8.75 -11.75 22.45
C MET A 271 9.36 -10.63 21.60
N TYR A 272 8.75 -10.38 20.45
CA TYR A 272 9.03 -9.26 19.56
C TYR A 272 7.80 -8.35 19.50
N ASP A 273 7.85 -7.23 20.22
CA ASP A 273 6.71 -6.33 20.36
C ASP A 273 6.41 -5.55 19.07
N LEU A 274 5.18 -5.65 18.58
CA LEU A 274 4.68 -4.91 17.41
C LEU A 274 3.82 -3.70 17.82
N SER A 275 3.42 -3.63 19.09
CA SER A 275 2.44 -2.64 19.57
C SER A 275 3.05 -1.29 19.96
N THR A 276 4.25 -1.30 20.52
CA THR A 276 4.96 -0.10 20.97
C THR A 276 5.77 0.51 19.82
N ASP A 277 5.98 1.83 19.81
CA ASP A 277 6.83 2.47 18.79
C ASP A 277 8.33 2.26 19.08
N LEU A 278 8.86 1.13 18.62
CA LEU A 278 10.27 0.77 18.75
C LEU A 278 11.04 0.96 17.44
N LYS A 279 10.50 1.78 16.53
CA LYS A 279 11.00 1.96 15.15
C LYS A 279 11.30 0.63 14.47
N GLN A 280 10.35 -0.31 14.58
CA GLN A 280 10.50 -1.65 14.03
C GLN A 280 10.66 -1.59 12.51
N VAL A 281 11.51 -2.44 11.94
CA VAL A 281 11.66 -2.61 10.50
C VAL A 281 11.36 -4.06 10.16
N VAL A 282 10.34 -4.27 9.34
CA VAL A 282 9.91 -5.60 8.87
C VAL A 282 9.95 -5.62 7.34
N LYS A 283 10.83 -6.45 6.80
CA LYS A 283 11.06 -6.53 5.35
C LYS A 283 11.45 -7.96 4.91
N PRO A 284 11.26 -8.31 3.63
CA PRO A 284 11.78 -9.56 3.11
C PRO A 284 13.31 -9.56 3.11
N GLU A 285 13.91 -10.74 3.30
CA GLU A 285 15.35 -10.94 3.34
C GLU A 285 15.76 -12.24 2.65
N LEU A 286 16.90 -12.19 1.95
CA LEU A 286 17.41 -13.31 1.16
C LEU A 286 18.35 -14.15 2.02
N THR A 287 18.02 -15.43 2.24
CA THR A 287 18.84 -16.37 3.04
C THR A 287 19.87 -17.12 2.21
N GLY A 288 19.91 -16.89 0.90
CA GLY A 288 20.77 -17.61 -0.03
C GLY A 288 22.22 -17.13 -0.03
N PRO A 289 23.17 -18.02 -0.37
CA PRO A 289 24.52 -17.58 -0.69
C PRO A 289 24.44 -16.50 -1.78
N TRP A 290 25.15 -15.38 -1.56
CA TRP A 290 25.22 -14.24 -2.49
C TRP A 290 23.94 -13.41 -2.67
N GLY A 291 22.95 -13.52 -1.77
CA GLY A 291 21.73 -12.71 -1.87
C GLY A 291 20.94 -12.98 -3.15
N THR A 292 20.90 -14.24 -3.58
CA THR A 292 20.15 -14.66 -4.78
C THR A 292 18.65 -14.77 -4.46
N ARG A 293 17.79 -14.25 -5.35
CA ARG A 293 16.31 -14.24 -5.18
C ARG A 293 15.67 -15.64 -5.06
N LEU A 294 16.38 -16.70 -5.42
CA LEU A 294 15.95 -18.10 -5.25
C LEU A 294 15.78 -18.51 -3.77
N PHE A 295 16.37 -17.75 -2.86
CA PHE A 295 16.32 -17.99 -1.41
C PHE A 295 15.65 -16.82 -0.68
N ASP A 296 14.64 -16.20 -1.28
CA ASP A 296 13.83 -15.15 -0.65
C ASP A 296 12.80 -15.74 0.32
N LYS A 297 13.31 -16.41 1.36
CA LYS A 297 12.53 -17.26 2.26
C LYS A 297 12.46 -16.71 3.68
N ALA A 298 12.99 -15.53 3.96
CA ALA A 298 12.97 -15.00 5.31
C ALA A 298 12.30 -13.63 5.46
N VAL A 299 11.84 -13.40 6.69
CA VAL A 299 11.39 -12.10 7.19
C VAL A 299 12.45 -11.56 8.13
N TYR A 300 12.94 -10.36 7.83
CA TYR A 300 13.83 -9.60 8.69
C TYR A 300 13.02 -8.77 9.68
N TYR A 301 13.39 -8.84 10.96
CA TYR A 301 12.87 -8.02 12.03
C TYR A 301 14.01 -7.30 12.76
N LYS A 302 13.92 -5.98 12.89
CA LYS A 302 14.81 -5.19 13.74
C LYS A 302 14.00 -4.14 14.51
N SER A 303 14.40 -3.88 15.74
CA SER A 303 13.82 -2.82 16.59
C SER A 303 14.91 -2.23 17.48
N ILE A 304 14.65 -1.09 18.11
CA ILE A 304 15.63 -0.42 18.99
C ILE A 304 15.95 -1.27 20.24
N SER A 305 15.02 -2.10 20.69
CA SER A 305 15.22 -2.97 21.86
C SER A 305 16.13 -4.16 21.58
N LEU A 306 16.46 -4.45 20.31
CA LEU A 306 17.32 -5.55 19.92
C LEU A 306 18.70 -5.03 19.46
N SER A 307 19.76 -5.62 20.00
CA SER A 307 21.13 -5.35 19.56
C SER A 307 21.43 -5.93 18.17
N GLU A 308 20.92 -7.12 17.90
CA GLU A 308 21.07 -7.83 16.63
C GLU A 308 19.72 -7.99 15.93
N PRO A 309 19.67 -7.89 14.58
CA PRO A 309 18.45 -8.20 13.85
C PRO A 309 18.13 -9.70 13.92
N VAL A 310 16.84 -10.01 13.85
CA VAL A 310 16.32 -11.37 13.83
C VAL A 310 15.85 -11.68 12.42
N ILE A 311 16.25 -12.81 11.88
CA ILE A 311 15.84 -13.28 10.55
C ILE A 311 15.03 -14.56 10.77
N MET A 312 13.77 -14.56 10.35
CA MET A 312 12.88 -15.72 10.46
C MET A 312 12.74 -16.35 9.08
N GLU A 313 13.40 -17.47 8.87
CA GLU A 313 13.34 -18.24 7.63
C GLU A 313 12.17 -19.23 7.66
N PHE A 314 11.44 -19.27 6.55
CA PHE A 314 10.32 -20.16 6.27
C PHE A 314 10.75 -21.15 5.18
N PRO A 315 11.25 -22.34 5.57
CA PRO A 315 11.64 -23.35 4.60
C PRO A 315 10.46 -23.70 3.67
N GLU A 316 10.68 -23.58 2.37
CA GLU A 316 9.79 -24.03 1.30
C GLU A 316 10.63 -24.67 0.18
N LEU A 317 10.16 -25.76 -0.42
CA LEU A 317 10.87 -26.43 -1.51
C LEU A 317 10.90 -25.59 -2.79
N LYS A 318 9.82 -24.87 -3.08
CA LYS A 318 9.69 -23.99 -4.24
C LYS A 318 8.74 -22.84 -3.93
N GLY A 319 9.13 -21.61 -4.24
CA GLY A 319 8.32 -20.41 -3.99
C GLY A 319 8.76 -19.64 -2.76
N HIS A 320 7.95 -18.64 -2.42
CA HIS A 320 8.08 -17.76 -1.26
C HIS A 320 6.71 -17.44 -0.64
N THR A 321 5.70 -18.28 -0.90
CA THR A 321 4.30 -17.98 -0.58
C THR A 321 4.03 -17.99 0.92
N ARG A 322 4.62 -18.91 1.68
CA ARG A 322 4.52 -18.96 3.15
C ARG A 322 5.20 -17.76 3.78
N ARG A 323 6.35 -17.36 3.24
CA ARG A 323 7.06 -16.16 3.70
C ARG A 323 6.25 -14.90 3.43
N ASP A 324 5.70 -14.74 2.23
CA ASP A 324 4.88 -13.58 1.86
C ASP A 324 3.62 -13.48 2.72
N TYR A 325 2.96 -14.61 2.97
CA TYR A 325 1.81 -14.67 3.85
C TYR A 325 2.18 -14.15 5.26
N TRP A 326 3.23 -14.71 5.86
CA TRP A 326 3.71 -14.31 7.18
C TRP A 326 4.17 -12.86 7.22
N LEU A 327 4.89 -12.40 6.20
CA LEU A 327 5.32 -11.00 6.07
C LEU A 327 4.10 -10.06 6.06
N ALA A 328 3.08 -10.39 5.29
CA ALA A 328 1.87 -9.57 5.15
C ALA A 328 1.09 -9.48 6.47
N ILE A 329 0.85 -10.61 7.16
CA ILE A 329 0.11 -10.59 8.45
C ILE A 329 0.91 -9.90 9.58
N ILE A 330 2.24 -10.05 9.61
CA ILE A 330 3.10 -9.34 10.58
C ILE A 330 3.03 -7.83 10.33
N ARG A 331 3.13 -7.41 9.06
CA ARG A 331 3.04 -6.00 8.69
C ARG A 331 1.68 -5.41 8.98
N GLU A 332 0.58 -6.15 8.79
CA GLU A 332 -0.76 -5.66 9.11
C GLU A 332 -0.89 -5.35 10.60
N VAL A 333 -0.44 -6.25 11.48
CA VAL A 333 -0.42 -6.02 12.94
C VAL A 333 0.50 -4.84 13.30
N LEU A 334 1.68 -4.73 12.68
CA LEU A 334 2.57 -3.60 12.92
C LEU A 334 1.94 -2.27 12.46
N PHE A 335 1.30 -2.23 11.30
CA PHE A 335 0.75 -1.02 10.72
C PHE A 335 -0.52 -0.55 11.42
N VAL A 336 -1.37 -1.45 11.92
CA VAL A 336 -2.51 -1.03 12.76
C VAL A 336 -2.04 -0.37 14.05
N HIS A 337 -1.00 -0.90 14.71
CA HIS A 337 -0.45 -0.27 15.92
C HIS A 337 0.26 1.04 15.61
N ARG A 338 0.98 1.15 14.49
CA ARG A 338 1.52 2.44 14.03
C ARG A 338 0.43 3.45 13.75
N PHE A 339 -0.67 3.04 13.14
CA PHE A 339 -1.84 3.86 12.90
C PHE A 339 -2.44 4.38 14.22
N ILE A 340 -2.70 3.47 15.16
CA ILE A 340 -3.21 3.79 16.50
C ILE A 340 -2.28 4.80 17.21
N ASN A 341 -0.97 4.55 17.19
CA ASN A 341 0.02 5.41 17.85
C ASN A 341 0.16 6.77 17.14
N LYS A 342 0.12 6.81 15.81
CA LYS A 342 0.23 8.05 15.02
C LYS A 342 -0.92 9.01 15.32
N TYR A 343 -2.15 8.49 15.38
CA TYR A 343 -3.36 9.28 15.61
C TYR A 343 -3.80 9.31 17.08
N GLN A 344 -3.03 8.70 18.00
CA GLN A 344 -3.32 8.65 19.44
C GLN A 344 -4.73 8.11 19.75
N ILE A 345 -5.14 7.07 19.04
CA ILE A 345 -6.48 6.48 19.16
C ILE A 345 -6.56 5.65 20.44
N THR A 346 -7.59 5.87 21.26
CA THR A 346 -7.78 5.18 22.54
C THR A 346 -9.19 4.60 22.66
N GLY A 347 -9.43 3.76 23.67
CA GLY A 347 -10.76 3.21 23.96
C GLY A 347 -11.35 2.35 22.84
N VAL A 348 -12.65 2.54 22.58
CA VAL A 348 -13.44 1.73 21.64
C VAL A 348 -12.93 1.87 20.20
N ALA A 349 -12.46 3.06 19.79
CA ALA A 349 -11.90 3.27 18.47
C ALA A 349 -10.60 2.48 18.24
N ARG A 350 -9.81 2.24 19.30
CA ARG A 350 -8.62 1.38 19.25
C ARG A 350 -9.02 -0.07 19.02
N ASP A 351 -10.00 -0.56 19.79
CA ASP A 351 -10.49 -1.94 19.67
C ASP A 351 -11.15 -2.18 18.29
N GLU A 352 -11.82 -1.18 17.73
CA GLU A 352 -12.36 -1.17 16.36
C GLU A 352 -11.26 -1.28 15.30
N ALA A 353 -10.16 -0.51 15.43
CA ALA A 353 -9.04 -0.57 14.50
C ALA A 353 -8.35 -1.95 14.51
N LEU A 354 -8.11 -2.50 15.71
CA LEU A 354 -7.57 -3.86 15.87
C LEU A 354 -8.52 -4.91 15.28
N SER A 355 -9.83 -4.76 15.50
CA SER A 355 -10.85 -5.65 14.92
C SER A 355 -10.77 -5.66 13.39
N LYS A 356 -10.58 -4.50 12.74
CA LYS A 356 -10.43 -4.42 11.27
C LYS A 356 -9.22 -5.19 10.76
N ALA A 357 -8.08 -5.08 11.45
CA ALA A 357 -6.86 -5.82 11.11
C ALA A 357 -7.07 -7.34 11.27
N VAL A 358 -7.66 -7.78 12.39
CA VAL A 358 -7.91 -9.21 12.63
C VAL A 358 -8.91 -9.79 11.63
N LEU A 359 -10.01 -9.09 11.35
CA LEU A 359 -10.95 -9.49 10.30
C LEU A 359 -10.26 -9.54 8.92
N GLY A 360 -9.29 -8.66 8.64
CA GLY A 360 -8.42 -8.73 7.46
C GLY A 360 -7.65 -10.04 7.37
N ILE A 361 -6.98 -10.44 8.46
CA ILE A 361 -6.20 -11.68 8.53
C ILE A 361 -7.10 -12.91 8.38
N LEU A 362 -8.28 -12.94 9.01
CA LEU A 362 -9.25 -14.03 8.85
C LEU A 362 -9.73 -14.18 7.40
N ARG A 363 -9.97 -13.06 6.70
CA ARG A 363 -10.32 -13.07 5.27
C ARG A 363 -9.18 -13.61 4.41
N LEU A 364 -7.94 -13.25 4.74
CA LEU A 364 -6.76 -13.75 4.06
C LEU A 364 -6.60 -15.27 4.22
N GLN A 365 -6.76 -15.78 5.45
CA GLN A 365 -6.75 -17.21 5.76
C GLN A 365 -7.82 -17.96 4.95
N ALA A 366 -9.02 -17.41 4.85
CA ALA A 366 -10.11 -18.00 4.07
C ALA A 366 -9.78 -18.08 2.58
N ILE A 367 -9.16 -17.04 2.01
CA ILE A 367 -8.73 -17.03 0.59
C ILE A 367 -7.65 -18.07 0.35
N GLN A 368 -6.66 -18.17 1.25
CA GLN A 368 -5.58 -19.15 1.15
C GLN A 368 -6.12 -20.60 1.15
N ASP A 369 -7.15 -20.87 1.96
CA ASP A 369 -7.81 -22.19 2.01
C ASP A 369 -8.58 -22.55 0.72
N ILE A 370 -8.85 -21.58 -0.17
CA ILE A 370 -9.74 -21.72 -1.34
C ILE A 370 -8.99 -21.67 -2.64
N SER A 371 -8.02 -20.76 -2.72
CA SER A 371 -7.19 -20.52 -3.87
C SER A 371 -6.10 -21.58 -3.96
N SER A 372 -6.24 -22.52 -4.90
CA SER A 372 -5.13 -23.37 -5.36
C SER A 372 -4.08 -22.61 -6.19
N LEU A 373 -4.13 -21.27 -6.16
CA LEU A 373 -3.38 -20.38 -7.04
C LEU A 373 -2.12 -19.87 -6.34
N ASN A 374 -0.97 -20.19 -6.92
CA ASN A 374 0.37 -19.81 -6.44
C ASN A 374 0.70 -18.30 -6.51
N TYR A 375 -0.28 -17.42 -6.72
CA TYR A 375 -0.04 -15.98 -6.84
C TYR A 375 -1.23 -15.16 -6.35
N VAL A 376 -1.31 -14.99 -5.02
CA VAL A 376 -2.19 -14.03 -4.35
C VAL A 376 -1.30 -12.93 -3.77
N ASN A 377 -1.55 -11.67 -4.13
CA ASN A 377 -0.83 -10.55 -3.52
C ASN A 377 -1.45 -10.24 -2.14
N TYR A 378 -0.94 -10.88 -1.10
CA TYR A 378 -1.50 -10.81 0.25
C TYR A 378 -1.56 -9.38 0.82
N GLU A 379 -0.61 -8.51 0.47
CA GLU A 379 -0.54 -7.14 0.98
C GLU A 379 -1.75 -6.31 0.52
N THR A 380 -2.27 -6.58 -0.68
CA THR A 380 -3.42 -5.85 -1.25
C THR A 380 -4.77 -6.24 -0.62
N LEU A 381 -4.82 -7.35 0.11
CA LEU A 381 -6.03 -7.87 0.78
C LEU A 381 -6.11 -7.45 2.25
N LEU A 382 -5.07 -6.81 2.76
CA LEU A 382 -4.93 -6.35 4.13
C LEU A 382 -5.00 -4.83 4.13
N MET A 383 -5.83 -4.26 5.01
CA MET A 383 -6.27 -2.88 4.89
C MET A 383 -5.12 -1.91 5.18
N PHE A 384 -4.40 -2.13 6.27
CA PHE A 384 -3.33 -1.23 6.68
C PHE A 384 -2.09 -1.38 5.79
N ASN A 385 -1.79 -2.60 5.33
CA ASN A 385 -0.79 -2.85 4.30
C ASN A 385 -1.10 -2.12 2.99
N LEU A 386 -2.33 -2.24 2.49
CA LEU A 386 -2.75 -1.58 1.26
C LEU A 386 -2.64 -0.05 1.39
N CYS A 387 -3.01 0.53 2.54
CA CYS A 387 -2.87 1.97 2.76
C CYS A 387 -1.40 2.43 2.84
N ASP A 388 -0.47 1.59 3.28
CA ASP A 388 0.97 1.94 3.28
C ASP A 388 1.55 1.96 1.85
N GLN A 389 1.00 1.14 0.95
CA GLN A 389 1.46 1.02 -0.44
C GLN A 389 0.79 1.97 -1.42
N LEU A 390 -0.47 2.34 -1.18
CA LEU A 390 -1.23 3.18 -2.09
C LEU A 390 -0.81 4.66 -1.98
N PRO A 391 -0.60 5.37 -3.11
CA PRO A 391 -0.47 6.81 -3.10
C PRO A 391 -1.80 7.44 -2.64
N GLY A 392 -1.74 8.24 -1.58
CA GLY A 392 -2.93 8.76 -0.90
C GLY A 392 -3.54 7.81 0.14
N GLY A 393 -2.88 6.70 0.47
CA GLY A 393 -3.34 5.82 1.56
C GLY A 393 -3.21 6.47 2.94
N ASP A 394 -2.36 7.47 3.09
CA ASP A 394 -2.31 8.36 4.25
C ASP A 394 -3.63 9.13 4.46
N LEU A 395 -4.24 9.62 3.37
CA LEU A 395 -5.57 10.25 3.39
C LEU A 395 -6.67 9.26 3.80
N ILE A 396 -6.58 8.00 3.36
CA ILE A 396 -7.53 6.94 3.77
C ILE A 396 -7.41 6.71 5.29
N LEU A 397 -6.20 6.62 5.83
CA LEU A 397 -5.99 6.45 7.27
C LEU A 397 -6.44 7.69 8.05
N GLU A 398 -6.16 8.89 7.57
CA GLU A 398 -6.61 10.14 8.19
C GLU A 398 -8.14 10.24 8.24
N THR A 399 -8.82 9.93 7.13
CA THR A 399 -10.29 9.91 7.10
C THR A 399 -10.88 8.90 8.06
N LEU A 400 -10.27 7.71 8.19
CA LEU A 400 -10.70 6.73 9.18
C LEU A 400 -10.50 7.22 10.63
N ALA A 401 -9.38 7.86 10.92
CA ALA A 401 -9.12 8.44 12.24
C ALA A 401 -10.14 9.55 12.57
N ASN A 402 -10.40 10.46 11.63
CA ASN A 402 -11.38 11.55 11.81
C ASN A 402 -12.82 11.03 11.96
N MET A 403 -13.19 9.96 11.24
CA MET A 403 -14.49 9.32 11.43
C MET A 403 -14.62 8.71 12.83
N SER A 404 -13.54 8.12 13.37
CA SER A 404 -13.56 7.55 14.71
C SER A 404 -13.76 8.61 15.80
N SER A 405 -13.09 9.76 15.70
CA SER A 405 -13.24 10.86 16.67
C SER A 405 -14.61 11.55 16.58
N THR A 406 -15.13 11.76 15.37
CA THR A 406 -16.47 12.33 15.18
C THR A 406 -17.54 11.44 15.81
N ARG A 407 -17.42 10.11 15.63
CA ARG A 407 -18.37 9.14 16.21
C ARG A 407 -18.28 9.04 17.73
N GLU A 408 -17.10 9.23 18.32
CA GLU A 408 -16.96 9.32 19.77
C GLU A 408 -17.65 10.57 20.33
N LEU A 409 -17.56 11.70 19.62
CA LEU A 409 -18.30 12.91 19.96
C LEU A 409 -19.82 12.68 19.88
N ASP A 410 -20.31 12.08 18.80
CA ASP A 410 -21.74 11.82 18.59
C ASP A 410 -22.32 10.88 19.67
N ARG A 411 -21.56 9.86 20.10
CA ARG A 411 -21.95 8.96 21.20
C ARG A 411 -22.19 9.71 22.52
N THR A 412 -21.40 10.75 22.80
CA THR A 412 -21.58 11.55 24.02
C THR A 412 -22.80 12.47 23.97
N SER A 413 -23.38 12.69 22.80
CA SER A 413 -24.45 13.66 22.57
C SER A 413 -25.88 13.09 22.64
N ASN A 414 -26.07 11.78 22.87
CA ASN A 414 -27.37 11.11 22.98
C ASN A 414 -28.37 11.48 21.87
N HIS A 415 -28.21 10.88 20.69
CA HIS A 415 -29.29 10.75 19.71
C HIS A 415 -29.43 9.30 19.27
N THR A 416 -30.56 8.68 19.63
CA THR A 416 -31.02 7.34 19.20
C THR A 416 -31.60 7.33 17.77
N ALA A 417 -31.24 8.32 16.94
CA ALA A 417 -31.81 8.48 15.60
C ALA A 417 -30.77 8.04 14.55
N GLY A 418 -30.96 6.86 13.97
CA GLY A 418 -30.19 6.42 12.78
C GLY A 418 -29.66 4.98 12.79
N ASP A 419 -30.01 4.15 13.79
CA ASP A 419 -29.50 2.77 13.93
C ASP A 419 -29.77 1.87 12.70
N GLY A 420 -30.75 2.25 11.86
CA GLY A 420 -31.11 1.57 10.62
C GLY A 420 -30.35 1.97 9.36
N MET A 421 -29.72 3.14 9.36
CA MET A 421 -29.14 3.74 8.15
C MET A 421 -27.68 3.38 7.94
N TYR A 422 -27.09 2.60 8.84
CA TYR A 422 -25.68 2.27 8.79
C TYR A 422 -25.43 0.78 8.91
N SER A 423 -24.26 0.34 8.45
CA SER A 423 -23.82 -1.06 8.60
C SER A 423 -23.40 -1.40 10.03
N VAL A 424 -23.09 -2.68 10.28
CA VAL A 424 -22.51 -3.14 11.54
C VAL A 424 -21.03 -2.74 11.62
N SER A 425 -20.55 -2.30 12.79
CA SER A 425 -19.11 -2.05 13.03
C SER A 425 -18.28 -3.33 13.16
N ALA A 426 -16.97 -3.20 12.96
CA ALA A 426 -16.04 -4.33 13.07
C ALA A 426 -15.95 -4.84 14.52
N LEU A 427 -15.97 -3.97 15.52
CA LEU A 427 -15.93 -4.36 16.92
C LEU A 427 -17.19 -5.11 17.35
N ALA A 428 -18.38 -4.64 16.93
CA ALA A 428 -19.64 -5.34 17.23
C ALA A 428 -19.65 -6.73 16.57
N MET A 429 -19.21 -6.81 15.31
CA MET A 429 -19.05 -8.07 14.58
C MET A 429 -18.15 -9.04 15.34
N VAL A 430 -16.96 -8.60 15.78
CA VAL A 430 -16.01 -9.48 16.48
C VAL A 430 -16.51 -9.88 17.87
N SER A 431 -17.21 -8.98 18.57
CA SER A 431 -17.86 -9.26 19.85
C SER A 431 -18.93 -10.34 19.71
N ASN A 432 -19.76 -10.27 18.65
CA ASN A 432 -20.78 -11.29 18.36
C ASN A 432 -20.19 -12.66 18.01
N LEU A 433 -18.96 -12.70 17.47
CA LEU A 433 -18.22 -13.95 17.25
C LEU A 433 -17.62 -14.52 18.56
N GLY A 434 -17.77 -13.82 19.69
CA GLY A 434 -17.28 -14.24 21.00
C GLY A 434 -15.84 -13.86 21.28
N PHE A 435 -15.26 -12.91 20.53
CA PHE A 435 -13.94 -12.36 20.84
C PHE A 435 -14.08 -10.99 21.50
N VAL A 436 -13.25 -10.73 22.50
CA VAL A 436 -13.16 -9.43 23.17
C VAL A 436 -11.73 -8.94 23.03
N PHE A 437 -11.55 -7.78 22.40
CA PHE A 437 -10.28 -7.06 22.33
C PHE A 437 -10.26 -5.95 23.37
N GLY A 438 -9.08 -5.67 23.95
CA GLY A 438 -8.89 -4.55 24.87
C GLY A 438 -9.25 -4.79 26.34
N THR A 439 -9.00 -3.76 27.16
CA THR A 439 -9.24 -3.70 28.62
C THR A 439 -10.59 -3.09 29.01
N SER A 440 -11.41 -2.66 28.04
CA SER A 440 -12.75 -2.06 28.18
C SER A 440 -13.81 -3.07 28.65
N SER A 441 -13.43 -4.06 29.46
CA SER A 441 -14.21 -5.26 29.78
C SER A 441 -15.36 -5.08 30.78
N ASN A 442 -15.64 -3.86 31.24
CA ASN A 442 -16.53 -3.63 32.38
C ASN A 442 -17.68 -2.63 32.12
N ALA A 443 -17.86 -2.15 30.88
CA ALA A 443 -19.09 -1.42 30.57
C ALA A 443 -20.19 -2.46 30.26
N PRO A 444 -21.24 -2.57 31.09
CA PRO A 444 -22.41 -3.35 30.71
C PRO A 444 -22.96 -2.75 29.41
N TYR A 445 -23.52 -3.59 28.55
CA TYR A 445 -24.22 -3.22 27.31
C TYR A 445 -25.12 -1.99 27.53
N GLU A 446 -24.60 -0.80 27.29
CA GLU A 446 -25.43 0.36 27.00
C GLU A 446 -25.56 0.41 25.48
N SER A 447 -26.78 0.13 25.07
CA SER A 447 -27.43 0.32 23.78
C SER A 447 -27.00 1.59 23.04
N GLY A 448 -25.80 1.55 22.48
CA GLY A 448 -25.27 2.49 21.51
C GLY A 448 -24.41 1.70 20.54
N LEU A 449 -25.06 0.92 19.66
CA LEU A 449 -24.41 0.12 18.62
C LEU A 449 -23.34 0.97 17.94
N ALA A 450 -22.12 0.47 17.94
CA ALA A 450 -21.05 1.05 17.16
C ALA A 450 -21.48 1.00 15.67
N VAL A 451 -21.79 2.18 15.15
CA VAL A 451 -22.27 2.44 13.79
C VAL A 451 -21.17 2.07 12.79
N GLY A 452 -21.50 1.29 11.76
CA GLY A 452 -20.58 0.82 10.71
C GLY A 452 -20.15 1.92 9.74
N GLU A 453 -19.28 1.59 8.79
CA GLU A 453 -18.63 2.56 7.89
C GLU A 453 -19.51 2.99 6.70
N ILE A 454 -20.51 2.18 6.35
CA ILE A 454 -21.37 2.40 5.19
C ILE A 454 -22.71 2.99 5.66
N ALA A 455 -23.14 4.06 5.01
CA ALA A 455 -24.45 4.69 5.20
C ALA A 455 -25.34 4.43 3.99
N VAL A 456 -26.64 4.17 4.20
CA VAL A 456 -27.59 3.84 3.13
C VAL A 456 -27.67 4.93 2.07
N GLY A 457 -27.50 4.55 0.80
CA GLY A 457 -27.70 5.44 -0.36
C GLY A 457 -26.71 6.60 -0.53
N GLU A 458 -25.79 6.77 0.42
CA GLU A 458 -24.73 7.77 0.39
C GLU A 458 -23.35 7.12 0.18
N ILE A 459 -22.51 7.82 -0.59
CA ILE A 459 -21.09 7.47 -0.69
C ILE A 459 -20.41 8.11 0.52
N SER A 460 -19.97 7.27 1.46
CA SER A 460 -19.26 7.68 2.66
C SER A 460 -17.97 8.45 2.33
N VAL A 461 -17.50 9.26 3.27
CA VAL A 461 -16.24 10.00 3.14
C VAL A 461 -15.07 9.04 2.88
N LEU A 462 -15.08 7.88 3.53
CA LEU A 462 -14.10 6.82 3.34
C LEU A 462 -14.16 6.23 1.92
N GLU A 463 -15.34 5.89 1.40
CA GLU A 463 -15.50 5.39 0.02
C GLU A 463 -14.97 6.39 -1.01
N ARG A 464 -15.19 7.69 -0.79
CA ARG A 464 -14.68 8.75 -1.66
C ARG A 464 -13.15 8.82 -1.63
N ALA A 465 -12.54 8.79 -0.45
CA ALA A 465 -11.10 8.80 -0.27
C ALA A 465 -10.43 7.58 -0.93
N VAL A 466 -11.03 6.40 -0.78
CA VAL A 466 -10.57 5.15 -1.42
C VAL A 466 -10.62 5.27 -2.95
N LYS A 467 -11.74 5.75 -3.50
CA LYS A 467 -11.90 5.91 -4.96
C LYS A 467 -10.90 6.91 -5.54
N GLU A 468 -10.67 8.02 -4.85
CA GLU A 468 -9.71 9.04 -5.26
C GLU A 468 -8.26 8.51 -5.21
N SER A 469 -7.84 7.90 -4.10
CA SER A 469 -6.50 7.30 -3.95
C SER A 469 -6.23 6.25 -5.04
N LYS A 470 -7.19 5.38 -5.33
CA LYS A 470 -7.07 4.40 -6.42
C LYS A 470 -6.95 5.05 -7.80
N SER A 471 -7.70 6.11 -8.07
CA SER A 471 -7.59 6.85 -9.34
C SER A 471 -6.21 7.48 -9.52
N ASN A 472 -5.61 7.95 -8.42
CA ASN A 472 -4.25 8.48 -8.40
C ASN A 472 -3.21 7.37 -8.54
N TYR A 473 -3.42 6.22 -7.91
CA TYR A 473 -2.58 5.05 -8.08
C TYR A 473 -2.50 4.60 -9.55
N LYS A 474 -3.64 4.54 -10.25
CA LYS A 474 -3.65 4.22 -11.69
C LYS A 474 -2.78 5.18 -12.51
N LYS A 475 -2.79 6.49 -12.19
CA LYS A 475 -1.91 7.48 -12.85
C LYS A 475 -0.43 7.24 -12.54
N VAL A 476 -0.12 6.89 -11.29
CA VAL A 476 1.26 6.58 -10.86
C VAL A 476 1.77 5.31 -11.54
N VAL A 477 0.96 4.25 -11.62
CA VAL A 477 1.33 3.01 -12.32
C VAL A 477 1.56 3.27 -13.81
N LEU A 478 0.67 4.02 -14.48
CA LEU A 478 0.88 4.41 -15.88
C LEU A 478 2.18 5.22 -16.06
N ALA A 479 2.48 6.15 -15.14
CA ALA A 479 3.73 6.89 -15.18
C ALA A 479 4.95 5.98 -14.94
N GLN A 480 4.86 5.04 -14.01
CA GLN A 480 5.93 4.08 -13.73
C GLN A 480 6.18 3.15 -14.92
N GLU A 481 5.12 2.68 -15.60
CA GLU A 481 5.24 1.91 -16.85
C GLU A 481 5.96 2.70 -17.95
N THR A 482 5.74 4.02 -18.04
CA THR A 482 6.53 4.84 -18.97
C THR A 482 8.01 4.95 -18.58
N VAL A 483 8.32 4.98 -17.28
CA VAL A 483 9.70 5.01 -16.78
C VAL A 483 10.40 3.69 -17.05
N ASP A 484 9.75 2.57 -16.75
CA ASP A 484 10.29 1.23 -16.98
C ASP A 484 10.45 0.94 -18.47
N GLY A 485 9.55 1.45 -19.33
CA GLY A 485 9.69 1.38 -20.79
C GLY A 485 10.87 2.19 -21.34
N VAL A 486 11.31 3.25 -20.65
CA VAL A 486 12.48 4.07 -21.03
C VAL A 486 13.78 3.53 -20.44
N LYS A 487 13.71 2.64 -19.45
CA LYS A 487 14.90 2.05 -18.83
C LYS A 487 15.55 1.07 -19.81
N VAL A 488 16.61 1.52 -20.48
CA VAL A 488 17.36 0.69 -21.43
C VAL A 488 18.48 -0.05 -20.71
N ASP A 489 18.61 -1.34 -20.96
CA ASP A 489 19.75 -2.14 -20.51
C ASP A 489 20.99 -1.86 -21.38
N GLY A 490 22.15 -1.66 -20.74
CA GLY A 490 23.42 -1.34 -21.41
C GLY A 490 23.97 0.04 -21.03
N ILE A 491 25.27 0.11 -20.76
CA ILE A 491 25.94 1.37 -20.37
C ILE A 491 26.09 2.29 -21.59
N ASP A 492 26.40 1.71 -22.75
CA ASP A 492 26.59 2.40 -24.02
C ASP A 492 25.30 3.02 -24.56
N THR A 493 24.17 2.31 -24.47
CA THR A 493 22.83 2.81 -24.84
C THR A 493 22.41 3.97 -23.94
N ASN A 494 22.60 3.85 -22.62
CA ASN A 494 22.34 4.93 -21.67
C ASN A 494 23.25 6.16 -21.90
N VAL A 495 24.52 5.97 -22.25
CA VAL A 495 25.44 7.06 -22.61
C VAL A 495 25.01 7.74 -23.92
N ALA A 496 24.52 7.00 -24.91
CA ALA A 496 24.00 7.56 -26.16
C ALA A 496 22.74 8.41 -25.91
N VAL A 497 21.79 7.92 -25.11
CA VAL A 497 20.60 8.67 -24.67
C VAL A 497 21.00 9.95 -23.94
N MET A 498 21.97 9.86 -23.02
CA MET A 498 22.47 11.02 -22.28
C MET A 498 23.10 12.08 -23.19
N LYS A 499 23.86 11.66 -24.21
CA LYS A 499 24.44 12.60 -25.19
C LYS A 499 23.38 13.34 -25.99
N GLU A 500 22.34 12.64 -26.42
CA GLU A 500 21.23 13.24 -27.17
C GLU A 500 20.42 14.23 -26.30
N LEU A 501 20.14 13.86 -25.05
CA LEU A 501 19.44 14.74 -24.09
C LEU A 501 20.28 15.97 -23.69
N LEU A 502 21.61 15.82 -23.59
CA LEU A 502 22.52 16.92 -23.28
C LEU A 502 22.90 17.74 -24.52
N PHE A 503 22.57 17.30 -25.74
CA PHE A 503 22.94 18.02 -26.96
C PHE A 503 22.53 19.50 -26.95
N PRO A 504 21.30 19.89 -26.53
CA PRO A 504 20.91 21.30 -26.44
C PRO A 504 21.77 22.08 -25.43
N VAL A 505 22.11 21.47 -24.29
CA VAL A 505 22.95 22.07 -23.24
C VAL A 505 24.40 22.20 -23.73
N LEU A 506 24.90 21.21 -24.45
CA LEU A 506 26.23 21.21 -25.04
C LEU A 506 26.36 22.29 -26.12
N GLU A 507 25.35 22.49 -26.97
CA GLU A 507 25.33 23.59 -27.95
C GLU A 507 25.31 24.97 -27.29
N VAL A 508 24.49 25.17 -26.26
CA VAL A 508 24.50 26.41 -25.46
C VAL A 508 25.87 26.60 -24.78
N GLY A 509 26.46 25.53 -24.26
CA GLY A 509 27.79 25.54 -23.66
C GLY A 509 28.89 25.91 -24.65
N LYS A 510 28.82 25.44 -25.91
CA LYS A 510 29.74 25.84 -26.98
C LYS A 510 29.61 27.33 -27.30
N LEU A 511 28.38 27.84 -27.37
CA LEU A 511 28.11 29.26 -27.61
C LEU A 511 28.61 30.16 -26.47
N LEU A 512 28.43 29.74 -25.21
CA LEU A 512 29.01 30.42 -24.05
C LEU A 512 30.54 30.38 -24.07
N ARG A 513 31.13 29.26 -24.48
CA ARG A 513 32.58 29.12 -24.59
C ARG A 513 33.15 30.01 -25.69
N SER A 514 32.51 30.11 -26.85
CA SER A 514 32.96 30.99 -27.94
C SER A 514 32.87 32.47 -27.55
N LEU A 515 31.86 32.85 -26.77
CA LEU A 515 31.76 34.19 -26.17
C LEU A 515 32.87 34.45 -25.13
N LEU A 516 33.24 33.44 -24.34
CA LEU A 516 34.26 33.58 -23.28
C LEU A 516 35.69 33.62 -23.84
N TYR A 517 35.96 32.90 -24.92
CA TYR A 517 37.26 32.91 -25.61
C TYR A 517 37.41 34.03 -26.65
N TRP A 518 36.37 34.86 -26.84
CA TRP A 518 36.35 35.97 -27.79
C TRP A 518 36.56 35.54 -29.25
N ASP A 519 36.02 34.38 -29.64
CA ASP A 519 36.11 33.89 -31.03
C ASP A 519 35.45 34.88 -32.01
N ASP A 520 34.34 35.50 -31.60
CA ASP A 520 33.74 36.66 -32.27
C ASP A 520 33.79 37.88 -31.32
N PRO A 521 34.72 38.83 -31.53
CA PRO A 521 34.97 39.91 -30.57
C PRO A 521 33.79 40.88 -30.47
N THR A 522 33.00 41.03 -31.53
CA THR A 522 31.87 41.96 -31.54
C THR A 522 30.69 41.45 -30.72
N LYS A 523 30.34 40.17 -30.88
CA LYS A 523 29.28 39.51 -30.11
C LYS A 523 29.66 39.36 -28.64
N SER A 524 30.92 39.02 -28.37
CA SER A 524 31.43 38.86 -27.00
C SER A 524 31.43 40.19 -26.24
N LEU A 525 31.82 41.28 -26.90
CA LEU A 525 31.78 42.63 -26.33
C LEU A 525 30.34 43.09 -26.07
N LEU A 526 29.43 42.92 -27.04
CA LEU A 526 28.02 43.26 -26.88
C LEU A 526 27.38 42.49 -25.72
N PHE A 527 27.61 41.17 -25.67
CA PHE A 527 27.13 40.31 -24.60
C PHE A 527 27.64 40.77 -23.23
N CYS A 528 28.94 41.06 -23.13
CA CYS A 528 29.56 41.55 -21.89
C CYS A 528 28.96 42.88 -21.43
N LEU A 529 28.72 43.83 -22.34
CA LEU A 529 28.12 45.13 -22.02
C LEU A 529 26.66 45.02 -21.58
N VAL A 530 25.86 44.23 -22.28
CA VAL A 530 24.43 44.02 -21.94
C VAL A 530 24.31 43.36 -20.57
N PHE A 531 25.09 42.30 -20.31
CA PHE A 531 25.03 41.60 -19.03
C PHE A 531 25.55 42.49 -17.88
N SER A 532 26.60 43.28 -18.12
CA SER A 532 27.10 44.27 -17.17
C SER A 532 26.05 45.34 -16.83
N TYR A 533 25.29 45.81 -17.82
CA TYR A 533 24.20 46.76 -17.63
C TYR A 533 23.04 46.17 -16.80
N VAL A 534 22.66 44.92 -17.07
CA VAL A 534 21.62 44.19 -16.31
C VAL A 534 22.01 44.02 -14.84
N ILE A 535 23.27 43.68 -14.55
CA ILE A 535 23.79 43.55 -13.18
C ILE A 535 23.80 44.92 -12.50
N TRP A 536 24.30 45.95 -13.18
CA TRP A 536 24.42 47.30 -12.63
C TRP A 536 23.07 47.91 -12.25
N ARG A 537 22.02 47.67 -13.05
CA ARG A 537 20.63 48.08 -12.75
C ARG A 537 19.94 47.20 -11.71
N GLY A 538 20.57 46.10 -11.27
CA GLY A 538 20.00 45.15 -10.32
C GLY A 538 18.86 44.31 -10.90
N TRP A 539 18.81 44.15 -12.22
CA TRP A 539 17.73 43.46 -12.93
C TRP A 539 17.88 41.93 -12.96
N LEU A 540 18.96 41.38 -12.42
CA LEU A 540 19.22 39.93 -12.34
C LEU A 540 18.03 39.13 -11.78
N GLY A 541 17.40 39.60 -10.70
CA GLY A 541 16.24 38.93 -10.10
C GLY A 541 15.01 38.95 -11.01
N TYR A 542 14.76 40.07 -11.69
CA TYR A 542 13.66 40.20 -12.66
C TYR A 542 13.91 39.36 -13.91
N ALA A 543 15.15 39.30 -14.41
CA ALA A 543 15.51 38.48 -15.56
C ALA A 543 15.31 36.98 -15.28
N PHE A 544 15.67 36.54 -14.07
CA PHE A 544 15.39 35.17 -13.63
C PHE A 544 13.88 34.90 -13.53
N GLY A 545 13.10 35.84 -12.98
CA GLY A 545 11.65 35.75 -12.96
C GLY A 545 11.02 35.67 -14.36
N VAL A 546 11.47 36.50 -15.29
CA VAL A 546 11.00 36.49 -16.68
C VAL A 546 11.35 35.18 -17.39
N LEU A 547 12.52 34.61 -17.14
CA LEU A 547 12.90 33.29 -17.67
C LEU A 547 11.96 32.18 -17.16
N LEU A 548 11.65 32.17 -15.86
CA LEU A 548 10.71 31.21 -15.29
C LEU A 548 9.30 31.36 -15.89
N VAL A 549 8.83 32.60 -16.05
CA VAL A 549 7.54 32.89 -16.70
C VAL A 549 7.56 32.43 -18.15
N PHE A 550 8.64 32.69 -18.90
CA PHE A 550 8.79 32.24 -20.27
C PHE A 550 8.75 30.71 -20.38
N LEU A 551 9.49 30.00 -19.51
CA LEU A 551 9.46 28.53 -19.47
C LEU A 551 8.05 28.01 -19.16
N ALA A 552 7.33 28.63 -18.22
CA ALA A 552 5.95 28.27 -17.90
C ALA A 552 5.00 28.51 -19.08
N VAL A 553 5.09 29.67 -19.75
CA VAL A 553 4.30 29.99 -20.95
C VAL A 553 4.61 29.01 -22.07
N PHE A 554 5.88 28.68 -22.28
CA PHE A 554 6.29 27.68 -23.26
C PHE A 554 5.70 26.30 -22.96
N MET A 555 5.71 25.86 -21.69
CA MET A 555 5.06 24.61 -21.27
C MET A 555 3.53 24.62 -21.53
N VAL A 556 2.84 25.73 -21.29
CA VAL A 556 1.40 25.85 -21.59
C VAL A 556 1.12 25.86 -23.09
N LEU A 557 1.93 26.59 -23.88
CA LEU A 557 1.78 26.66 -25.34
C LEU A 557 2.05 25.30 -26.00
N THR A 558 3.09 24.60 -25.54
CA THR A 558 3.37 23.22 -25.99
C THR A 558 2.28 22.26 -25.57
N GLN A 559 1.74 22.38 -24.36
CA GLN A 559 0.60 21.59 -23.91
C GLN A 559 -0.64 21.82 -24.80
N TRP A 560 -0.95 23.07 -25.17
CA TRP A 560 -2.07 23.37 -26.08
C TRP A 560 -1.83 22.85 -27.50
N SER A 561 -0.60 22.98 -28.00
CA SER A 561 -0.22 22.52 -29.35
C SER A 561 -0.17 21.00 -29.47
N ASN A 562 0.09 20.28 -28.37
CA ASN A 562 0.27 18.83 -28.34
C ASN A 562 -0.99 18.06 -27.89
N LYS A 563 -2.13 18.72 -27.64
CA LYS A 563 -3.39 18.01 -27.30
C LYS A 563 -3.78 17.04 -28.42
N GLY A 564 -3.46 15.76 -28.25
CA GLY A 564 -3.88 14.65 -29.11
C GLY A 564 -2.80 14.05 -30.01
N ARG A 565 -1.56 14.53 -30.00
CA ARG A 565 -0.45 13.89 -30.74
C ARG A 565 0.39 13.02 -29.80
N PRO A 566 0.71 11.76 -30.16
CA PRO A 566 1.68 10.98 -29.40
C PRO A 566 3.02 11.72 -29.41
N ILE A 567 3.71 11.72 -28.26
CA ILE A 567 5.04 12.30 -28.13
C ILE A 567 5.96 11.57 -29.12
N ASP A 568 6.58 12.30 -30.03
CA ASP A 568 7.56 11.71 -30.96
C ASP A 568 8.70 11.09 -30.16
N ALA A 569 8.90 9.78 -30.30
CA ALA A 569 9.94 9.05 -29.61
C ALA A 569 11.32 9.63 -29.98
N LEU A 570 12.17 9.85 -28.97
CA LEU A 570 13.55 10.31 -29.15
C LEU A 570 14.30 9.26 -30.00
N LYS A 571 14.57 9.58 -31.26
CA LYS A 571 15.28 8.68 -32.18
C LYS A 571 16.77 8.70 -31.86
N VAL A 572 17.18 7.81 -30.96
CA VAL A 572 18.60 7.57 -30.67
C VAL A 572 19.14 6.59 -31.70
N VAL A 573 20.20 6.96 -32.41
CA VAL A 573 20.94 6.02 -33.25
C VAL A 573 21.71 5.08 -32.33
N ALA A 574 21.36 3.80 -32.32
CA ALA A 574 22.07 2.81 -31.54
C ALA A 574 23.55 2.76 -31.98
N PRO A 575 24.51 2.83 -31.03
CA PRO A 575 25.91 2.64 -31.37
C PRO A 575 26.13 1.22 -31.92
N PRO A 576 27.18 1.00 -32.75
CA PRO A 576 27.51 -0.32 -33.25
C PRO A 576 27.77 -1.29 -32.09
N PRO A 577 27.38 -2.58 -32.21
CA PRO A 577 27.55 -3.56 -31.14
C PRO A 577 29.04 -3.72 -30.80
N MET A 578 29.41 -3.35 -29.57
CA MET A 578 30.76 -3.53 -29.05
C MET A 578 31.00 -4.97 -28.59
N ASN A 579 32.21 -5.47 -28.81
CA ASN A 579 32.63 -6.76 -28.24
C ASN A 579 32.78 -6.67 -26.71
N THR A 580 32.63 -7.79 -26.00
CA THR A 580 32.75 -7.87 -24.53
C THR A 580 34.06 -7.28 -23.99
N MET A 581 35.15 -7.39 -24.76
CA MET A 581 36.45 -6.78 -24.43
C MET A 581 36.46 -5.26 -24.58
N GLU A 582 35.76 -4.70 -25.57
CA GLU A 582 35.67 -3.25 -25.78
C GLU A 582 34.78 -2.59 -24.72
N GLN A 583 33.72 -3.28 -24.28
CA GLN A 583 32.90 -2.83 -23.15
C GLN A 583 33.72 -2.81 -21.85
N LEU A 584 34.52 -3.85 -21.58
CA LEU A 584 35.41 -3.87 -20.42
C LEU A 584 36.46 -2.75 -20.48
N LEU A 585 37.04 -2.49 -21.66
CA LEU A 585 37.98 -1.38 -21.86
C LEU A 585 37.31 -0.01 -21.67
N ALA A 586 36.08 0.19 -22.16
CA ALA A 586 35.35 1.43 -21.97
C ALA A 586 35.04 1.69 -20.48
N VAL A 587 34.63 0.64 -19.76
CA VAL A 587 34.42 0.71 -18.31
C VAL A 587 35.74 0.96 -17.57
N GLN A 588 36.81 0.28 -17.93
CA GLN A 588 38.14 0.48 -17.33
C GLN A 588 38.68 1.89 -17.57
N ASN A 589 38.47 2.45 -18.76
CA ASN A 589 38.85 3.83 -19.08
C ASN A 589 37.98 4.85 -18.34
N ALA A 590 36.68 4.58 -18.15
CA ALA A 590 35.82 5.45 -17.36
C ALA A 590 36.23 5.42 -15.87
N ILE A 591 36.49 4.22 -15.33
CA ILE A 591 36.95 4.05 -13.94
C ILE A 591 38.30 4.73 -13.73
N SER A 592 39.26 4.58 -14.67
CA SER A 592 40.57 5.21 -14.53
C SER A 592 40.49 6.74 -14.61
N GLN A 593 39.61 7.30 -15.44
CA GLN A 593 39.36 8.76 -15.47
C GLN A 593 38.75 9.25 -14.16
N VAL A 594 37.79 8.52 -13.59
CA VAL A 594 37.21 8.85 -12.29
C VAL A 594 38.25 8.72 -11.18
N GLU A 595 39.07 7.67 -11.21
CA GLU A 595 40.16 7.48 -10.26
C GLU A 595 41.17 8.62 -10.32
N GLN A 596 41.56 9.06 -11.52
CA GLN A 596 42.42 10.24 -11.70
C GLN A 596 41.78 11.51 -11.14
N LEU A 597 40.49 11.76 -11.39
CA LEU A 597 39.77 12.90 -10.81
C LEU A 597 39.70 12.84 -9.29
N ILE A 598 39.50 11.65 -8.71
CA ILE A 598 39.50 11.43 -7.27
C ILE A 598 40.92 11.66 -6.70
N GLN A 599 41.96 11.16 -7.38
CA GLN A 599 43.34 11.37 -6.97
C GLN A 599 43.73 12.85 -7.02
N ASP A 600 43.40 13.56 -8.10
CA ASP A 600 43.63 14.99 -8.23
C ASP A 600 42.85 15.79 -7.18
N GLY A 601 41.59 15.41 -6.93
CA GLY A 601 40.77 15.97 -5.87
C GLY A 601 41.36 15.72 -4.48
N ASN A 602 41.85 14.52 -4.20
CA ASN A 602 42.51 14.17 -2.94
C ASN A 602 43.80 14.95 -2.74
N ILE A 603 44.63 15.09 -3.79
CA ILE A 603 45.84 15.91 -3.76
C ILE A 603 45.47 17.38 -3.48
N PHE A 604 44.44 17.90 -4.13
CA PHE A 604 43.94 19.25 -3.88
C PHE A 604 43.51 19.45 -2.42
N LEU A 605 42.71 18.53 -1.88
CA LEU A 605 42.25 18.57 -0.48
C LEU A 605 43.39 18.41 0.52
N LEU A 606 44.39 17.56 0.23
CA LEU A 606 45.56 17.39 1.09
C LEU A 606 46.45 18.63 1.10
N LYS A 607 46.61 19.32 -0.02
CA LYS A 607 47.31 20.62 -0.08
C LYS A 607 46.52 21.71 0.66
N LEU A 608 45.21 21.77 0.48
CA LEU A 608 44.34 22.70 1.22
C LEU A 608 44.43 22.45 2.74
N ARG A 609 44.37 21.18 3.15
CA ARG A 609 44.57 20.76 4.54
C ARG A 609 45.93 21.17 5.08
N ALA A 610 47.00 21.03 4.28
CA ALA A 610 48.34 21.45 4.68
C ALA A 610 48.44 22.97 4.90
N LEU A 611 47.75 23.77 4.08
CA LEU A 611 47.64 25.22 4.26
C LEU A 611 46.81 25.58 5.49
N LEU A 612 45.65 24.93 5.70
CA LEU A 612 44.77 25.22 6.84
C LEU A 612 45.39 24.83 8.19
N LEU A 613 46.15 23.73 8.24
CA LEU A 613 46.85 23.28 9.45
C LEU A 613 48.23 23.95 9.63
N SER A 614 48.57 24.93 8.80
CA SER A 614 49.86 25.64 8.85
C SER A 614 51.09 24.73 8.82
N ILE A 615 51.01 23.60 8.11
CA ILE A 615 52.13 22.66 7.96
C ILE A 615 53.31 23.33 7.22
N PHE A 616 53.01 24.27 6.32
CA PHE A 616 53.99 25.05 5.57
C PHE A 616 53.82 26.55 5.86
N PRO A 617 54.55 27.12 6.84
CA PRO A 617 54.26 28.45 7.40
C PRO A 617 54.38 29.58 6.37
N GLN A 618 55.38 29.56 5.47
CA GLN A 618 55.58 30.60 4.46
C GLN A 618 54.47 30.66 3.39
N ALA A 619 53.90 29.51 3.01
CA ALA A 619 52.79 29.46 2.06
C ALA A 619 51.45 29.80 2.74
N THR A 620 51.31 29.35 3.99
CA THR A 620 50.11 29.59 4.82
C THR A 620 49.96 31.06 5.18
N GLU A 621 51.03 31.76 5.53
CA GLU A 621 50.99 33.19 5.85
C GLU A 621 50.55 34.03 4.65
N LYS A 622 51.10 33.76 3.46
CA LYS A 622 50.67 34.40 2.20
C LYS A 622 49.20 34.13 1.90
N PHE A 623 48.77 32.88 2.09
CA PHE A 623 47.37 32.48 1.90
C PHE A 623 46.43 33.16 2.91
N ALA A 624 46.82 33.24 4.19
CA ALA A 624 46.06 33.91 5.24
C ALA A 624 45.93 35.42 4.97
N VAL A 625 47.00 36.10 4.57
CA VAL A 625 46.96 37.52 4.17
C VAL A 625 46.03 37.71 2.98
N THR A 626 46.06 36.83 1.98
CA THR A 626 45.14 36.90 0.84
C THR A 626 43.68 36.68 1.25
N LEU A 627 43.41 35.77 2.18
CA LEU A 627 42.08 35.52 2.73
C LEU A 627 41.53 36.73 3.49
N ILE A 628 42.36 37.36 4.32
CA ILE A 628 41.97 38.59 5.06
C ILE A 628 41.70 39.73 4.08
N ALA A 629 42.53 39.90 3.05
CA ALA A 629 42.30 40.91 2.02
C ALA A 629 40.98 40.68 1.26
N VAL A 630 40.70 39.44 0.85
CA VAL A 630 39.43 39.07 0.20
C VAL A 630 38.24 39.29 1.16
N ALA A 631 38.38 38.95 2.44
CA ALA A 631 37.35 39.15 3.45
C ALA A 631 37.01 40.64 3.64
N LEU A 632 38.01 41.52 3.68
CA LEU A 632 37.81 42.97 3.75
C LEU A 632 37.06 43.49 2.52
N VAL A 633 37.44 43.05 1.32
CA VAL A 633 36.75 43.41 0.07
C VAL A 633 35.27 42.96 0.12
N LEU A 634 34.98 41.75 0.58
CA LEU A 634 33.62 41.24 0.73
C LEU A 634 32.80 42.00 1.80
N ALA A 635 33.44 42.48 2.86
CA ALA A 635 32.77 43.20 3.94
C ALA A 635 32.37 44.64 3.54
N PHE A 636 33.19 45.31 2.71
CA PHE A 636 32.99 46.72 2.37
C PHE A 636 32.29 46.95 1.02
N ILE A 637 32.32 45.98 0.10
CA ILE A 637 31.74 46.15 -1.25
C ILE A 637 30.38 45.45 -1.35
N PRO A 638 29.30 46.15 -1.73
CA PRO A 638 28.01 45.52 -1.97
C PRO A 638 28.08 44.39 -3.00
N ILE A 639 27.38 43.29 -2.73
CA ILE A 639 27.39 42.06 -3.55
C ILE A 639 27.16 42.33 -5.05
N LYS A 640 26.33 43.32 -5.40
CA LYS A 640 26.05 43.69 -6.81
C LYS A 640 27.30 44.11 -7.58
N TYR A 641 28.20 44.88 -6.95
CA TYR A 641 29.45 45.31 -7.59
C TYR A 641 30.49 44.19 -7.62
N MET A 642 30.46 43.30 -6.62
CA MET A 642 31.29 42.09 -6.62
C MET A 642 30.91 41.15 -7.77
N VAL A 643 29.61 40.93 -8.00
CA VAL A 643 29.10 40.11 -9.12
C VAL A 643 29.43 40.75 -10.48
N LEU A 644 29.35 42.08 -10.58
CA LEU A 644 29.74 42.79 -11.80
C LEU A 644 31.25 42.64 -12.07
N PHE A 645 32.07 42.82 -11.03
CA PHE A 645 33.53 42.70 -11.15
C PHE A 645 33.96 41.28 -11.52
N THR A 646 33.38 40.25 -10.89
CA THR A 646 33.67 38.85 -11.23
C THR A 646 33.24 38.50 -12.65
N LEU A 647 32.09 39.01 -13.11
CA LEU A 647 31.65 38.83 -14.50
C LEU A 647 32.65 39.45 -15.48
N LEU A 648 33.02 40.71 -15.27
CA LEU A 648 34.00 41.39 -16.12
C LEU A 648 35.35 40.67 -16.09
N GLU A 649 35.79 40.18 -14.93
CA GLU A 649 37.04 39.43 -14.81
C GLU A 649 37.00 38.12 -15.61
N ILE A 650 35.93 37.34 -15.47
CA ILE A 650 35.77 36.06 -16.16
C ILE A 650 35.67 36.26 -17.67
N PHE A 651 34.83 37.20 -18.14
CA PHE A 651 34.59 37.39 -19.56
C PHE A 651 35.71 38.16 -20.26
N THR A 652 36.43 39.09 -19.61
CA THR A 652 37.52 39.84 -20.26
C THR A 652 38.87 39.11 -20.17
N ARG A 653 38.97 38.01 -19.42
CA ARG A 653 40.22 37.26 -19.19
C ARG A 653 40.94 36.88 -20.47
N TYR A 654 40.21 36.40 -21.47
CA TYR A 654 40.77 35.97 -22.76
C TYR A 654 40.60 37.01 -23.88
N SER A 655 40.15 38.23 -23.54
CA SER A 655 40.03 39.31 -24.51
C SER A 655 41.39 39.64 -25.14
N PRO A 656 41.44 40.03 -26.42
CA PRO A 656 42.69 40.23 -27.16
C PRO A 656 43.63 41.26 -26.50
N LEU A 657 43.08 42.25 -25.79
CA LEU A 657 43.86 43.28 -25.08
C LEU A 657 44.46 42.81 -23.75
N ARG A 658 43.83 41.82 -23.09
CA ARG A 658 44.19 41.40 -21.71
C ARG A 658 44.81 40.01 -21.63
N ARG A 659 44.64 39.19 -22.67
CA ARG A 659 45.07 37.78 -22.74
C ARG A 659 46.52 37.56 -22.32
N GLY A 660 47.46 38.39 -22.80
CA GLY A 660 48.88 38.23 -22.46
C GLY A 660 49.18 38.45 -20.96
N ASN A 661 48.43 39.33 -20.29
CA ASN A 661 48.58 39.56 -18.86
C ASN A 661 47.89 38.46 -18.04
N SER A 662 46.69 38.01 -18.44
CA SER A 662 45.96 36.97 -17.72
C SER A 662 46.69 35.62 -17.76
N GLU A 663 47.24 35.24 -18.92
CA GLU A 663 48.06 34.03 -19.06
C GLU A 663 49.31 34.09 -18.17
N ARG A 664 49.96 35.26 -18.07
CA ARG A 664 51.11 35.47 -17.17
C ARG A 664 50.72 35.30 -15.70
N TRP A 665 49.57 35.84 -15.28
CA TRP A 665 49.08 35.70 -13.91
C TRP A 665 48.67 34.26 -13.59
N GLU A 666 47.98 33.59 -14.51
CA GLU A 666 47.59 32.19 -14.37
C GLU A 666 48.82 31.28 -14.25
N ARG A 667 49.87 31.55 -15.03
CA ARG A 667 51.13 30.81 -14.94
C ARG A 667 51.76 30.97 -13.55
N ARG A 668 51.80 32.18 -13.00
CA ARG A 668 52.34 32.44 -11.66
C ARG A 668 51.51 31.79 -10.55
N LEU A 669 50.19 31.81 -10.66
CA LEU A 669 49.29 31.13 -9.72
C LEU A 669 49.49 29.61 -9.77
N ARG A 670 49.66 29.07 -10.96
CA ARG A 670 49.90 27.64 -11.18
C ARG A 670 51.28 27.22 -10.65
N GLU A 671 52.33 27.99 -10.92
CA GLU A 671 53.67 27.81 -10.36
C GLU A 671 53.63 27.86 -8.82
N TRP A 672 52.90 28.82 -8.25
CA TRP A 672 52.69 28.90 -6.80
C TRP A 672 51.92 27.67 -6.27
N TRP A 673 50.83 27.26 -6.90
CA TRP A 673 50.03 26.10 -6.48
C TRP A 673 50.82 24.78 -6.54
N PHE A 674 51.67 24.61 -7.57
CA PHE A 674 52.54 23.44 -7.67
C PHE A 674 53.67 23.45 -6.65
N SER A 675 54.12 24.63 -6.19
CA SER A 675 55.14 24.73 -5.15
C SER A 675 54.68 24.29 -3.76
N ILE A 676 53.37 24.11 -3.53
CA ILE A 676 52.80 23.69 -2.24
C ILE A 676 52.78 22.15 -2.18
N PRO A 677 53.55 21.51 -1.29
CA PRO A 677 53.50 20.06 -1.09
C PRO A 677 52.19 19.60 -0.42
N ALA A 678 51.76 18.36 -0.72
CA ALA A 678 50.58 17.75 -0.10
C ALA A 678 50.91 17.22 1.31
N ALA A 679 49.93 17.26 2.22
CA ALA A 679 50.09 16.66 3.55
C ALA A 679 50.36 15.14 3.44
N PRO A 680 51.32 14.58 4.18
CA PRO A 680 51.61 13.16 4.13
C PRO A 680 50.44 12.33 4.69
N VAL A 681 50.12 11.22 4.02
CA VAL A 681 49.08 10.29 4.44
C VAL A 681 49.72 8.95 4.74
N LEU A 682 49.57 8.47 5.97
CA LEU A 682 49.93 7.11 6.35
C LEU A 682 48.70 6.23 6.16
N LEU A 683 48.75 5.33 5.18
CA LEU A 683 47.73 4.30 4.99
C LEU A 683 48.07 3.14 5.93
N GLU A 684 47.43 3.14 7.10
CA GLU A 684 47.51 2.01 8.02
C GLU A 684 46.70 0.85 7.41
N ARG A 685 47.40 -0.04 6.69
CA ARG A 685 46.83 -1.31 6.26
C ARG A 685 46.84 -2.24 7.47
N GLU A 686 45.66 -2.70 7.88
CA GLU A 686 45.56 -3.77 8.88
C GLU A 686 46.48 -4.93 8.46
N LYS A 687 47.34 -5.38 9.37
CA LYS A 687 48.19 -6.54 9.13
C LYS A 687 47.29 -7.76 9.03
N ASP A 688 47.12 -8.27 7.81
CA ASP A 688 46.72 -9.65 7.59
C ASP A 688 47.77 -10.56 8.25
N ASP A 689 47.51 -10.95 9.49
CA ASP A 689 48.22 -12.01 10.19
C ASP A 689 47.97 -13.31 9.43
N LYS A 690 48.81 -13.55 8.41
CA LYS A 690 49.01 -14.87 7.82
C LYS A 690 49.45 -15.81 8.95
N LYS A 691 48.50 -16.58 9.46
CA LYS A 691 48.76 -17.82 10.19
C LYS A 691 49.66 -18.71 9.34
N LYS A 692 50.96 -18.68 9.64
CA LYS A 692 51.83 -19.85 9.49
C LYS A 692 51.67 -20.69 10.75
N LYS A 693 50.88 -21.75 10.66
CA LYS A 693 51.18 -23.05 11.22
C LYS A 693 50.49 -24.11 10.39
#